data_AF-A0A4Q1SIL9-F1
#
_entry.id   AF-A0A4Q1SIL9-F1
#
_cell.length_a   1.000
_cell.length_b   1.000
_cell.length_c   1.000
_cell.angle_alpha   90.00
_cell.angle_beta   90.00
_cell.angle_gamma   90.00
#
_symmetry.space_group_name_H-M   'P 1'
#
loop_
_entity.id
_entity.type
_entity.pdbx_description
1 polymer ?
#
loop_
_entity_poly.entity_id
_entity_poly.type
_entity_poly.pdbx_seq_one_letter_code
_entity_poly.pdbx_strand_id
1 'polypeptide(L)'
;MPQENAKPASTMEKHAPASGTAYPAVVSKVWTPEEREKYSQTIGQTYNFRFGKDQPFAPSDAKIEGNSFIQPGAFPDPSYCAHCHQEAYHQWRQALHSNAFRAPFYRASVNILIRTKGIEFSRHCDSCHNPIGMLAGGLTQTSQVNRKFDDNGVSCMVCHSIQGLQSTSGNGGYIMGVPAVMVDENGKRIPGEVPYEEILMHTDRHVRAVMQPFYRTPEFCAACHKANLPEHLNDFKFISAFSSYDEWQNSKFSHRNPLTFYSGDFTTCQNCHMKRAPNTLPDYGAKNGTFASHSWTAGNTAVPFYYGFDEQLKKTVDFLKAGNYLNVDIFAIKKASDGSMAAPLGSTSFQIAPNDTLDAYVVIQNKNIGHSLIPEVRDLYEAWTEFIVKDASGREIYHSGFLKPDGMLDEHAHSFTNRPVNVDGEFVDNHKVWTIRSVAYDNTVQAGRSTLVRYRFRIPADVKGPMTITANVNYRHFRQSYLNNVFGKDHPNYPVIQLASRSRTLNLGENTPVPPDPADNPDWMRWNNLGIAYLDEFQYAEAVQAFGEVVKLRPDYADGYTNIALTEIQWEKYDSARVSINKALALTPDNARALYYAALLERRASNISAELADLQEVVQQYPQSRDARRELGIAYYRQGDYEHSTQQFEALQAIDPDDLAAHYNLSILYHRMGKTKEAAEQQALFVTEKINSDARTDSLDFLRRHPELSGESIPWHVHTDLPGGGSPLQAGAMKSQGGQP
;
A
#
# COMPACT_ATOMS: atom_id res chain seq x y z
N MET A 1 23.34 -25.28 7.41
CA MET A 1 24.66 -24.75 7.84
C MET A 1 24.47 -24.07 9.19
N PRO A 2 25.41 -24.19 10.14
CA PRO A 2 25.17 -23.82 11.53
C PRO A 2 25.02 -22.31 11.69
N GLN A 3 24.27 -21.93 12.72
CA GLN A 3 23.98 -20.57 13.16
C GLN A 3 25.28 -19.76 13.35
N GLU A 4 25.57 -18.84 12.44
CA GLU A 4 26.50 -17.74 12.74
C GLU A 4 25.73 -16.68 13.52
N ASN A 5 26.06 -16.59 14.81
CA ASN A 5 25.68 -15.48 15.67
C ASN A 5 26.05 -14.16 14.98
N ALA A 6 25.04 -13.31 14.75
CA ALA A 6 25.22 -11.96 14.26
C ALA A 6 26.11 -11.20 15.27
N LYS A 7 27.37 -10.96 14.90
CA LYS A 7 28.22 -9.99 15.60
C LYS A 7 27.71 -8.58 15.27
N PRO A 8 27.77 -7.63 16.23
CA PRO A 8 27.43 -6.25 15.97
C PRO A 8 28.32 -5.69 14.87
N ALA A 9 27.72 -4.89 13.98
CA ALA A 9 28.33 -4.31 12.80
C ALA A 9 29.51 -3.39 13.15
N SER A 10 30.70 -3.96 13.31
CA SER A 10 31.95 -3.26 13.09
C SER A 10 32.62 -3.89 11.88
N THR A 11 32.83 -3.08 10.85
CA THR A 11 33.55 -3.38 9.58
C THR A 11 32.81 -4.16 8.49
N MET A 12 31.59 -3.76 8.12
CA MET A 12 31.13 -3.94 6.73
C MET A 12 31.52 -2.69 5.94
N GLU A 13 32.27 -2.87 4.85
CA GLU A 13 32.91 -1.81 4.09
C GLU A 13 31.90 -0.77 3.56
N LYS A 14 32.12 0.49 3.96
CA LYS A 14 31.51 1.68 3.39
C LYS A 14 32.08 1.94 1.99
N HIS A 15 31.78 1.09 1.02
CA HIS A 15 32.15 1.39 -0.38
C HIS A 15 31.08 2.29 -1.01
N ALA A 16 31.11 3.57 -0.64
CA ALA A 16 30.78 4.62 -1.59
C ALA A 16 32.10 4.93 -2.32
N PRO A 17 32.20 4.80 -3.65
CA PRO A 17 33.44 5.11 -4.34
C PRO A 17 33.77 6.59 -4.12
N ALA A 18 35.00 6.86 -3.66
CA ALA A 18 35.52 8.21 -3.59
C ALA A 18 35.57 8.82 -4.99
N SER A 19 35.16 10.10 -5.10
CA SER A 19 35.31 10.88 -6.33
C SER A 19 36.77 10.82 -6.80
N GLY A 20 37.04 10.13 -7.91
CA GLY A 20 38.36 10.06 -8.53
C GLY A 20 38.99 8.68 -8.67
N THR A 21 38.31 7.57 -8.34
CA THR A 21 38.81 6.24 -8.69
C THR A 21 38.65 6.00 -10.19
N ALA A 22 39.77 5.78 -10.90
CA ALA A 22 39.76 5.31 -12.28
C ALA A 22 39.01 3.97 -12.36
N TYR A 23 37.93 3.92 -13.14
CA TYR A 23 37.18 2.70 -13.38
C TYR A 23 38.06 1.72 -14.19
N PRO A 24 38.14 0.43 -13.82
CA PRO A 24 38.96 -0.53 -14.55
C PRO A 24 38.50 -0.64 -16.01
N ALA A 25 39.44 -0.92 -16.92
CA ALA A 25 39.13 -1.15 -18.32
C ALA A 25 38.13 -2.32 -18.45
N VAL A 26 37.00 -2.07 -19.11
CA VAL A 26 35.93 -3.04 -19.29
C VAL A 26 36.40 -4.13 -20.26
N VAL A 27 36.40 -5.39 -19.82
CA VAL A 27 36.51 -6.53 -20.74
C VAL A 27 35.12 -6.71 -21.34
N SER A 28 34.90 -6.17 -22.55
CA SER A 28 33.63 -6.34 -23.25
C SER A 28 33.32 -7.83 -23.39
N LYS A 29 32.19 -8.26 -22.82
CA LYS A 29 31.70 -9.63 -22.96
C LYS A 29 30.28 -9.59 -23.51
N VAL A 30 30.18 -9.92 -24.80
CA VAL A 30 28.92 -10.16 -25.48
C VAL A 30 28.53 -11.63 -25.32
N TRP A 31 27.29 -11.89 -24.93
CA TRP A 31 26.78 -13.25 -24.75
C TRP A 31 25.97 -13.70 -25.96
N THR A 32 26.38 -14.78 -26.63
CA THR A 32 25.66 -15.25 -27.83
C THR A 32 24.42 -16.09 -27.45
N PRO A 33 23.41 -16.18 -28.33
CA PRO A 33 22.29 -17.10 -28.14
C PRO A 33 22.73 -18.54 -27.87
N GLU A 34 23.77 -19.02 -28.55
CA GLU A 34 24.32 -20.37 -28.37
C GLU A 34 24.94 -20.56 -26.98
N GLU A 35 25.66 -19.55 -26.46
CA GLU A 35 26.20 -19.59 -25.10
C GLU A 35 25.09 -19.61 -24.05
N ARG A 36 24.00 -18.87 -24.28
CA ARG A 36 22.81 -18.85 -23.42
C ARG A 36 22.06 -20.17 -23.42
N GLU A 37 21.91 -20.79 -24.59
CA GLU A 37 21.31 -22.12 -24.72
C GLU A 37 22.18 -23.16 -23.99
N LYS A 38 23.49 -23.16 -24.21
CA LYS A 38 24.44 -24.04 -23.51
C LYS A 38 24.41 -23.86 -22.00
N TYR A 39 24.33 -22.61 -21.52
CA TYR A 39 24.17 -22.31 -20.11
C TYR A 39 22.86 -22.90 -19.57
N SER A 40 21.75 -22.68 -20.29
CA SER A 40 20.42 -23.16 -19.89
C SER A 40 20.36 -24.68 -19.81
N GLN A 41 20.98 -25.39 -20.76
CA GLN A 41 21.11 -26.85 -20.73
C GLN A 41 21.89 -27.32 -19.51
N THR A 42 22.99 -26.63 -19.17
CA THR A 42 23.82 -26.96 -18.00
C THR A 42 23.05 -26.74 -16.70
N ILE A 43 22.39 -25.59 -16.55
CA ILE A 43 21.57 -25.27 -15.39
C ILE A 43 20.40 -26.25 -15.28
N GLY A 44 19.72 -26.55 -16.39
CA GLY A 44 18.59 -27.49 -16.44
C GLY A 44 18.90 -28.91 -15.97
N GLN A 45 20.17 -29.33 -15.98
CA GLN A 45 20.59 -30.63 -15.42
C GLN A 45 20.55 -30.67 -13.88
N THR A 46 20.68 -29.52 -13.22
CA THR A 46 20.79 -29.41 -11.75
C THR A 46 19.68 -28.57 -11.12
N TYR A 47 18.88 -27.89 -11.94
CA TYR A 47 17.78 -27.04 -11.47
C TYR A 47 16.59 -27.87 -11.01
N ASN A 48 16.05 -27.52 -9.84
CA ASN A 48 14.86 -28.16 -9.31
C ASN A 48 13.59 -27.55 -9.93
N PHE A 49 12.97 -28.25 -10.88
CA PHE A 49 11.69 -27.88 -11.51
C PHE A 49 10.47 -28.27 -10.67
N ARG A 50 10.50 -27.97 -9.36
CA ARG A 50 9.47 -28.35 -8.38
C ARG A 50 8.03 -28.07 -8.85
N PHE A 51 7.82 -26.97 -9.55
CA PHE A 51 6.51 -26.48 -9.98
C PHE A 51 6.22 -26.71 -11.47
N GLY A 52 7.02 -27.54 -12.15
CA GLY A 52 6.88 -27.82 -13.58
C GLY A 52 8.03 -27.26 -14.41
N LYS A 53 8.29 -27.89 -15.56
CA LYS A 53 9.34 -27.46 -16.51
C LYS A 53 8.91 -26.29 -17.38
N ASP A 54 7.61 -26.18 -17.61
CA ASP A 54 6.91 -25.09 -18.29
C ASP A 54 6.79 -23.83 -17.43
N GLN A 55 6.92 -23.95 -16.11
CA GLN A 55 6.91 -22.85 -15.15
C GLN A 55 8.17 -22.84 -14.26
N PRO A 56 9.37 -22.63 -14.85
CA PRO A 56 10.63 -22.75 -14.13
C PRO A 56 10.79 -21.75 -12.97
N PHE A 57 10.06 -20.63 -13.00
CA PHE A 57 10.14 -19.54 -12.02
C PHE A 57 9.00 -19.51 -11.01
N ALA A 58 7.96 -20.34 -11.18
CA ALA A 58 6.91 -20.48 -10.17
C ALA A 58 7.53 -20.78 -8.79
N PRO A 59 7.00 -20.25 -7.67
CA PRO A 59 5.79 -19.42 -7.48
C PRO A 59 5.77 -17.97 -8.00
N SER A 60 6.79 -17.51 -8.74
CA SER A 60 6.73 -16.21 -9.44
C SER A 60 6.05 -16.30 -10.81
N ASP A 61 5.46 -15.18 -11.24
CA ASP A 61 4.88 -14.99 -12.57
C ASP A 61 5.89 -14.46 -13.61
N ALA A 62 7.18 -14.38 -13.27
CA ALA A 62 8.22 -13.90 -14.15
C ALA A 62 8.39 -14.78 -15.40
N LYS A 63 8.60 -14.15 -16.55
CA LYS A 63 9.00 -14.84 -17.79
C LYS A 63 10.27 -14.25 -18.38
N ILE A 64 10.88 -15.02 -19.29
CA ILE A 64 12.06 -14.60 -20.04
C ILE A 64 11.80 -14.79 -21.54
N GLU A 65 12.24 -13.83 -22.35
CA GLU A 65 12.29 -13.99 -23.81
C GLU A 65 13.12 -15.22 -24.20
N GLY A 66 12.53 -16.15 -24.94
CA GLY A 66 13.20 -17.35 -25.45
C GLY A 66 13.36 -18.51 -24.46
N ASN A 67 12.64 -18.52 -23.33
CA ASN A 67 12.55 -19.63 -22.36
C ASN A 67 13.89 -20.18 -21.80
N SER A 68 14.99 -19.45 -21.95
CA SER A 68 16.33 -19.84 -21.50
C SER A 68 16.74 -19.08 -20.23
N PHE A 69 17.43 -19.73 -19.31
CA PHE A 69 18.07 -19.07 -18.17
C PHE A 69 19.09 -18.03 -18.67
N ILE A 70 19.39 -17.03 -17.85
CA ILE A 70 20.32 -15.95 -18.19
C ILE A 70 21.57 -16.07 -17.33
N GLN A 71 22.75 -16.03 -17.94
CA GLN A 71 23.99 -16.04 -17.18
C GLN A 71 24.05 -14.81 -16.27
N PRO A 72 24.50 -14.93 -15.01
CA PRO A 72 24.60 -13.77 -14.12
C PRO A 72 25.43 -12.63 -14.72
N GLY A 73 26.55 -12.95 -15.37
CA GLY A 73 27.42 -11.96 -16.01
C GLY A 73 26.86 -11.37 -17.31
N ALA A 74 25.66 -11.78 -17.76
CA ALA A 74 24.96 -11.10 -18.84
C ALA A 74 24.26 -9.84 -18.36
N PHE A 75 24.05 -9.67 -17.05
CA PHE A 75 23.63 -8.42 -16.45
C PHE A 75 24.87 -7.59 -16.10
N PRO A 76 25.17 -6.50 -16.84
CA PRO A 76 26.23 -5.57 -16.44
C PRO A 76 26.15 -5.20 -14.97
N ASP A 77 27.30 -5.17 -14.30
CA ASP A 77 27.35 -4.75 -12.90
C ASP A 77 26.93 -3.27 -12.80
N PRO A 78 26.20 -2.85 -11.75
CA PRO A 78 25.86 -1.44 -11.57
C PRO A 78 27.07 -0.47 -11.60
N SER A 79 28.28 -0.92 -11.23
CA SER A 79 29.49 -0.12 -11.39
C SER A 79 29.85 0.18 -12.85
N TYR A 80 29.46 -0.70 -13.79
CA TYR A 80 29.58 -0.44 -15.23
C TYR A 80 28.72 0.76 -15.63
N CYS A 81 27.48 0.84 -15.12
CA CYS A 81 26.57 1.96 -15.37
C CYS A 81 27.06 3.27 -14.72
N ALA A 82 27.72 3.17 -13.56
CA ALA A 82 28.23 4.31 -12.80
C ALA A 82 29.27 5.15 -13.57
N HIS A 83 29.89 4.62 -14.62
CA HIS A 83 30.82 5.39 -15.45
C HIS A 83 30.15 6.64 -16.06
N CYS A 84 28.93 6.49 -16.57
CA CYS A 84 28.14 7.56 -17.19
C CYS A 84 26.98 8.08 -16.31
N HIS A 85 26.52 7.29 -15.34
CA HIS A 85 25.34 7.58 -14.51
C HIS A 85 25.70 7.61 -13.01
N GLN A 86 26.60 8.52 -12.62
CA GLN A 86 27.11 8.60 -11.25
C GLN A 86 26.02 9.04 -10.27
N GLU A 87 25.16 10.00 -10.66
CA GLU A 87 24.02 10.43 -9.84
C GLU A 87 23.04 9.28 -9.61
N ALA A 88 22.62 8.58 -10.68
CA ALA A 88 21.70 7.45 -10.56
C ALA A 88 22.28 6.33 -9.67
N TYR A 89 23.55 5.95 -9.89
CA TYR A 89 24.22 4.91 -9.12
C TYR A 89 24.34 5.27 -7.64
N HIS A 90 24.76 6.50 -7.33
CA HIS A 90 24.89 6.99 -5.96
C HIS A 90 23.56 6.95 -5.20
N GLN A 91 22.49 7.42 -5.83
CA GLN A 91 21.15 7.37 -5.26
C GLN A 91 20.65 5.92 -5.09
N TRP A 92 20.77 5.10 -6.15
CA TRP A 92 20.29 3.71 -6.15
C TRP A 92 20.99 2.87 -5.08
N ARG A 93 22.31 3.03 -4.90
CA ARG A 93 23.08 2.23 -3.95
C ARG A 93 22.64 2.42 -2.49
N GLN A 94 22.12 3.60 -2.17
CA GLN A 94 21.58 3.92 -0.85
C GLN A 94 20.09 3.56 -0.70
N ALA A 95 19.37 3.40 -1.81
CA ALA A 95 17.94 3.09 -1.83
C ALA A 95 17.63 1.62 -1.48
N LEU A 96 16.38 1.35 -1.09
CA LEU A 96 15.92 -0.01 -0.76
C LEU A 96 16.10 -0.99 -1.93
N HIS A 97 15.90 -0.57 -3.18
CA HIS A 97 16.02 -1.44 -4.36
C HIS A 97 17.37 -2.17 -4.46
N SER A 98 18.49 -1.46 -4.33
CA SER A 98 19.83 -2.08 -4.36
C SER A 98 20.11 -2.97 -3.14
N ASN A 99 19.35 -2.77 -2.07
CA ASN A 99 19.49 -3.45 -0.78
C ASN A 99 18.40 -4.50 -0.55
N ALA A 100 17.50 -4.70 -1.52
CA ALA A 100 16.26 -5.47 -1.35
C ALA A 100 16.52 -6.93 -0.94
N PHE A 101 17.64 -7.50 -1.39
CA PHE A 101 18.06 -8.84 -1.00
C PHE A 101 18.99 -8.85 0.21
N ARG A 102 20.05 -8.03 0.21
CA ARG A 102 21.11 -8.13 1.23
C ARG A 102 20.72 -7.59 2.60
N ALA A 103 19.66 -6.79 2.70
CA ALA A 103 19.21 -6.24 3.99
C ALA A 103 18.87 -7.36 4.99
N PRO A 104 19.35 -7.30 6.24
CA PRO A 104 19.18 -8.37 7.23
C PRO A 104 17.71 -8.67 7.53
N PHE A 105 16.85 -7.65 7.45
CA PHE A 105 15.41 -7.78 7.64
C PHE A 105 14.80 -8.76 6.63
N TYR A 106 15.02 -8.55 5.33
CA TYR A 106 14.52 -9.45 4.31
C TYR A 106 15.17 -10.85 4.44
N ARG A 107 16.49 -10.89 4.67
CA ARG A 107 17.22 -12.15 4.86
C ARG A 107 16.64 -12.97 6.00
N ALA A 108 16.24 -12.34 7.11
CA ALA A 108 15.61 -13.03 8.23
C ALA A 108 14.35 -13.78 7.80
N SER A 109 13.41 -13.08 7.14
CA SER A 109 12.13 -13.65 6.69
C SER A 109 12.29 -14.72 5.62
N VAL A 110 13.05 -14.45 4.55
CA VAL A 110 13.23 -15.41 3.45
C VAL A 110 14.01 -16.65 3.90
N ASN A 111 14.96 -16.52 4.83
CA ASN A 111 15.68 -17.67 5.35
C ASN A 111 14.79 -18.57 6.21
N ILE A 112 13.74 -18.03 6.85
CA ILE A 112 12.73 -18.87 7.51
C ILE A 112 12.02 -19.71 6.44
N LEU A 113 11.52 -19.09 5.36
CA LEU A 113 10.87 -19.81 4.25
C LEU A 113 11.77 -20.91 3.68
N ILE A 114 13.03 -20.59 3.39
CA ILE A 114 14.01 -21.54 2.83
C ILE A 114 14.21 -22.72 3.77
N ARG A 115 14.33 -22.48 5.08
CA ARG A 115 14.51 -23.55 6.08
C ARG A 115 13.25 -24.40 6.27
N THR A 116 12.06 -23.81 6.13
CA THR A 116 10.79 -24.51 6.41
C THR A 116 10.21 -25.21 5.20
N LYS A 117 10.31 -24.62 4.00
CA LYS A 117 9.69 -25.15 2.77
C LYS A 117 10.72 -25.52 1.69
N GLY A 118 11.90 -24.90 1.69
CA GLY A 118 12.95 -25.10 0.68
C GLY A 118 13.22 -23.86 -0.15
N ILE A 119 14.38 -23.82 -0.80
CA ILE A 119 14.84 -22.65 -1.57
C ILE A 119 13.99 -22.39 -2.82
N GLU A 120 13.35 -23.41 -3.37
CA GLU A 120 12.51 -23.29 -4.56
C GLU A 120 11.29 -22.39 -4.30
N PHE A 121 10.80 -22.33 -3.06
CA PHE A 121 9.70 -21.45 -2.69
C PHE A 121 10.12 -19.99 -2.58
N SER A 122 11.42 -19.71 -2.39
CA SER A 122 11.91 -18.32 -2.32
C SER A 122 11.82 -17.59 -3.65
N ARG A 123 11.59 -18.29 -4.78
CA ARG A 123 11.35 -17.67 -6.10
C ARG A 123 10.22 -16.63 -6.07
N HIS A 124 9.21 -16.83 -5.22
CA HIS A 124 8.14 -15.85 -5.00
C HIS A 124 8.67 -14.52 -4.47
N CYS A 125 9.61 -14.57 -3.52
CA CYS A 125 10.20 -13.38 -2.90
C CYS A 125 11.30 -12.80 -3.79
N ASP A 126 12.21 -13.66 -4.27
CA ASP A 126 13.38 -13.27 -5.05
C ASP A 126 13.00 -12.73 -6.44
N SER A 127 11.82 -13.02 -6.98
CA SER A 127 11.35 -12.38 -8.22
C SER A 127 11.21 -10.87 -8.11
N CYS A 128 11.03 -10.32 -6.91
CA CYS A 128 10.99 -8.89 -6.66
C CYS A 128 12.24 -8.38 -5.93
N HIS A 129 12.90 -9.22 -5.13
CA HIS A 129 14.03 -8.81 -4.28
C HIS A 129 15.42 -9.13 -4.87
N ASN A 130 15.53 -10.20 -5.67
CA ASN A 130 16.77 -10.63 -6.31
C ASN A 130 16.52 -11.34 -7.66
N PRO A 131 16.02 -10.62 -8.67
CA PRO A 131 15.59 -11.24 -9.93
C PRO A 131 16.70 -12.02 -10.63
N ILE A 132 17.95 -11.54 -10.58
CA ILE A 132 19.09 -12.23 -11.21
C ILE A 132 19.27 -13.62 -10.61
N GLY A 133 19.13 -13.77 -9.29
CA GLY A 133 19.24 -15.07 -8.61
C GLY A 133 18.24 -16.09 -9.11
N MET A 134 17.01 -15.67 -9.37
CA MET A 134 15.97 -16.51 -9.94
C MET A 134 16.22 -16.82 -11.42
N LEU A 135 16.42 -15.78 -12.24
CA LEU A 135 16.52 -15.87 -13.70
C LEU A 135 17.79 -16.60 -14.16
N ALA A 136 18.82 -16.65 -13.32
CA ALA A 136 20.03 -17.43 -13.55
C ALA A 136 19.89 -18.91 -13.17
N GLY A 137 18.77 -19.34 -12.58
CA GLY A 137 18.59 -20.70 -12.06
C GLY A 137 19.29 -20.91 -10.71
N GLY A 138 19.52 -19.84 -9.95
CA GLY A 138 20.25 -19.84 -8.68
C GLY A 138 19.45 -20.34 -7.47
N LEU A 139 18.14 -20.51 -7.60
CA LEU A 139 17.22 -20.86 -6.50
C LEU A 139 16.89 -22.36 -6.51
N THR A 140 17.94 -23.15 -6.27
CA THR A 140 17.93 -24.62 -6.16
C THR A 140 19.00 -25.04 -5.14
N GLN A 141 18.81 -26.18 -4.46
CA GLN A 141 19.64 -26.58 -3.31
C GLN A 141 21.13 -26.75 -3.63
N THR A 142 21.45 -27.24 -4.82
CA THR A 142 22.82 -27.55 -5.25
C THR A 142 23.32 -26.55 -6.30
N SER A 143 22.87 -25.29 -6.22
CA SER A 143 23.16 -24.28 -7.23
C SER A 143 24.66 -24.11 -7.46
N GLN A 144 25.06 -24.10 -8.74
CA GLN A 144 26.41 -23.77 -9.20
C GLN A 144 26.53 -22.32 -9.68
N VAL A 145 25.45 -21.53 -9.53
CA VAL A 145 25.41 -20.14 -9.99
C VAL A 145 26.30 -19.29 -9.09
N ASN A 146 27.21 -18.52 -9.68
CA ASN A 146 28.00 -17.55 -8.94
C ASN A 146 27.12 -16.35 -8.54
N ARG A 147 26.84 -16.20 -7.25
CA ARG A 147 25.90 -15.22 -6.69
C ARG A 147 26.53 -13.92 -6.21
N LYS A 148 27.66 -13.49 -6.80
CA LYS A 148 28.26 -12.17 -6.48
C LYS A 148 27.30 -10.98 -6.65
N PHE A 149 26.25 -11.12 -7.46
CA PHE A 149 25.22 -10.11 -7.67
C PHE A 149 24.24 -9.96 -6.49
N ASP A 150 24.25 -10.85 -5.50
CA ASP A 150 23.32 -10.80 -4.35
C ASP A 150 23.42 -9.47 -3.58
N ASP A 151 24.57 -8.79 -3.65
CA ASP A 151 24.79 -7.48 -3.06
C ASP A 151 24.07 -6.32 -3.77
N ASN A 152 23.52 -6.56 -4.96
CA ASN A 152 22.92 -5.54 -5.82
C ASN A 152 21.38 -5.58 -5.85
N GLY A 153 20.73 -6.58 -5.24
CA GLY A 153 19.26 -6.67 -5.18
C GLY A 153 18.59 -6.43 -6.54
N VAL A 154 17.70 -5.44 -6.60
CA VAL A 154 17.11 -4.95 -7.86
C VAL A 154 18.09 -3.98 -8.52
N SER A 155 18.93 -4.52 -9.41
CA SER A 155 19.98 -3.76 -10.09
C SER A 155 19.47 -2.88 -11.24
N CYS A 156 20.32 -1.99 -11.77
CA CYS A 156 20.01 -1.19 -12.95
C CYS A 156 19.51 -2.06 -14.10
N MET A 157 20.25 -3.13 -14.42
CA MET A 157 19.93 -4.01 -15.54
C MET A 157 18.76 -4.94 -15.27
N VAL A 158 18.34 -5.14 -14.02
CA VAL A 158 17.06 -5.80 -13.74
C VAL A 158 15.91 -4.92 -14.25
N CYS A 159 15.83 -3.66 -13.81
CA CYS A 159 14.75 -2.76 -14.25
C CYS A 159 14.83 -2.44 -15.74
N HIS A 160 16.02 -2.09 -16.24
CA HIS A 160 16.20 -1.62 -17.60
C HIS A 160 16.21 -2.72 -18.67
N SER A 161 16.09 -4.00 -18.29
CA SER A 161 15.96 -5.13 -19.23
C SER A 161 14.54 -5.67 -19.36
N ILE A 162 13.57 -5.22 -18.55
CA ILE A 162 12.17 -5.64 -18.63
C ILE A 162 11.57 -5.17 -19.96
N GLN A 163 10.95 -6.05 -20.74
CA GLN A 163 10.39 -5.73 -22.06
C GLN A 163 8.87 -5.56 -22.05
N GLY A 164 8.22 -6.04 -21.00
CA GLY A 164 6.78 -5.90 -20.82
C GLY A 164 6.34 -6.60 -19.54
N LEU A 165 5.03 -6.72 -19.38
CA LEU A 165 4.41 -7.45 -18.28
C LEU A 165 3.63 -8.62 -18.85
N GLN A 166 3.64 -9.74 -18.14
CA GLN A 166 2.72 -10.84 -18.37
C GLN A 166 1.32 -10.49 -17.88
N SER A 167 1.25 -9.86 -16.71
CA SER A 167 0.03 -9.34 -16.12
C SER A 167 0.36 -8.24 -15.10
N THR A 168 -0.67 -7.54 -14.64
CA THR A 168 -0.59 -6.62 -13.51
C THR A 168 -0.92 -7.29 -12.18
N SER A 169 -0.93 -8.63 -12.08
CA SER A 169 -1.24 -9.42 -10.86
C SER A 169 -0.13 -9.40 -9.81
N GLY A 170 1.08 -8.95 -10.17
CA GLY A 170 2.22 -8.84 -9.26
C GLY A 170 3.20 -10.01 -9.32
N ASN A 171 3.83 -10.34 -8.18
CA ASN A 171 4.73 -11.49 -7.98
C ASN A 171 5.92 -11.59 -8.97
N GLY A 172 6.39 -10.45 -9.48
CA GLY A 172 7.44 -10.38 -10.49
C GLY A 172 6.93 -10.72 -11.89
N GLY A 173 5.66 -10.46 -12.20
CA GLY A 173 4.99 -10.71 -13.50
C GLY A 173 5.54 -9.93 -14.69
N TYR A 174 6.83 -9.65 -14.74
CA TYR A 174 7.54 -9.01 -15.83
C TYR A 174 8.00 -10.02 -16.89
N ILE A 175 8.27 -9.51 -18.09
CA ILE A 175 8.96 -10.22 -19.17
C ILE A 175 10.39 -9.71 -19.22
N MET A 176 11.33 -10.52 -18.75
CA MET A 176 12.74 -10.17 -18.81
C MET A 176 13.26 -10.43 -20.23
N GLY A 177 13.75 -9.39 -20.89
CA GLY A 177 14.50 -9.57 -22.12
C GLY A 177 15.95 -9.92 -21.85
N VAL A 178 16.68 -10.26 -22.92
CA VAL A 178 18.13 -10.46 -22.78
C VAL A 178 18.79 -9.14 -22.37
N PRO A 179 19.54 -9.07 -21.25
CA PRO A 179 20.09 -7.81 -20.78
C PRO A 179 21.09 -7.25 -21.78
N ALA A 180 20.87 -6.01 -22.19
CA ALA A 180 21.63 -5.36 -23.24
C ALA A 180 21.68 -3.87 -22.97
N VAL A 181 22.86 -3.28 -23.10
CA VAL A 181 23.07 -1.83 -23.00
C VAL A 181 23.06 -1.17 -24.37
N MET A 182 22.96 -1.94 -25.45
CA MET A 182 23.00 -1.43 -26.82
C MET A 182 22.20 -2.35 -27.76
N VAL A 183 21.64 -1.79 -28.83
CA VAL A 183 21.02 -2.55 -29.93
C VAL A 183 21.84 -2.39 -31.21
N ASP A 184 21.83 -3.35 -32.12
CA ASP A 184 22.43 -3.21 -33.44
C ASP A 184 21.69 -2.18 -34.32
N GLU A 185 22.18 -1.96 -35.54
CA GLU A 185 21.56 -1.04 -36.51
C GLU A 185 20.10 -1.40 -36.82
N ASN A 186 19.75 -2.69 -36.72
CA ASN A 186 18.42 -3.23 -36.96
C ASN A 186 17.54 -3.23 -35.70
N GLY A 187 18.05 -2.74 -34.57
CA GLY A 187 17.33 -2.73 -33.30
C GLY A 187 17.40 -4.03 -32.51
N LYS A 188 18.21 -5.01 -32.92
CA LYS A 188 18.40 -6.27 -32.17
C LYS A 188 19.34 -6.03 -30.99
N ARG A 189 18.96 -6.46 -29.80
CA ARG A 189 19.77 -6.34 -28.57
C ARG A 189 21.13 -7.02 -28.71
N ILE A 190 22.18 -6.33 -28.24
CA ILE A 190 23.55 -6.83 -28.10
C ILE A 190 23.73 -7.21 -26.62
N PRO A 191 23.72 -8.52 -26.27
CA PRO A 191 23.71 -8.94 -24.87
C PRO A 191 25.00 -8.62 -24.14
N GLY A 192 24.92 -8.13 -22.89
CA GLY A 192 26.09 -7.84 -22.06
C GLY A 192 26.64 -6.41 -22.22
N GLU A 193 27.96 -6.28 -22.03
CA GLU A 193 28.69 -5.00 -21.98
C GLU A 193 29.33 -4.65 -23.33
N VAL A 194 29.34 -3.37 -23.69
CA VAL A 194 30.01 -2.82 -24.88
C VAL A 194 30.94 -1.66 -24.46
N PRO A 195 31.95 -1.27 -25.25
CA PRO A 195 32.80 -0.13 -24.91
C PRO A 195 32.01 1.18 -24.71
N TYR A 196 32.41 2.00 -23.74
CA TYR A 196 31.72 3.25 -23.44
C TYR A 196 31.76 4.24 -24.62
N GLU A 197 32.87 4.27 -25.35
CA GLU A 197 33.03 5.11 -26.54
C GLU A 197 31.99 4.74 -27.61
N GLU A 198 31.68 3.45 -27.76
CA GLU A 198 30.65 2.98 -28.69
C GLU A 198 29.25 3.46 -28.26
N ILE A 199 28.95 3.43 -26.96
CA ILE A 199 27.69 3.97 -26.41
C ILE A 199 27.59 5.48 -26.66
N LEU A 200 28.66 6.22 -26.40
CA LEU A 200 28.68 7.68 -26.56
C LEU A 200 28.58 8.11 -28.02
N MET A 201 29.12 7.34 -28.95
CA MET A 201 28.95 7.56 -30.39
C MET A 201 27.53 7.24 -30.88
N HIS A 202 26.81 6.34 -30.19
CA HIS A 202 25.50 5.82 -30.61
C HIS A 202 24.45 5.85 -29.49
N THR A 203 24.25 7.02 -28.90
CA THR A 203 23.33 7.19 -27.75
C THR A 203 21.88 6.83 -28.08
N ASP A 204 21.45 6.95 -29.35
CA ASP A 204 20.12 6.52 -29.81
C ASP A 204 19.94 4.99 -29.69
N ARG A 205 20.98 4.21 -30.02
CA ARG A 205 21.00 2.75 -29.91
C ARG A 205 21.05 2.32 -28.46
N HIS A 206 21.81 3.03 -27.63
CA HIS A 206 21.82 2.81 -26.18
C HIS A 206 20.43 3.03 -25.56
N VAL A 207 19.81 4.20 -25.79
CA VAL A 207 18.49 4.53 -25.24
C VAL A 207 17.42 3.51 -25.65
N ARG A 208 17.43 3.04 -26.90
CA ARG A 208 16.51 1.97 -27.36
C ARG A 208 16.71 0.65 -26.62
N ALA A 209 17.93 0.34 -26.19
CA ALA A 209 18.22 -0.89 -25.46
C ALA A 209 17.73 -0.85 -24.00
N VAL A 210 17.96 0.29 -23.33
CA VAL A 210 17.76 0.43 -21.88
C VAL A 210 16.49 1.19 -21.48
N MET A 211 15.73 1.75 -22.40
CA MET A 211 14.48 2.45 -22.10
C MET A 211 13.32 1.91 -22.94
N GLN A 212 12.22 1.58 -22.29
CA GLN A 212 10.96 1.24 -22.95
C GLN A 212 9.90 2.33 -22.68
N PRO A 213 8.95 2.56 -23.60
CA PRO A 213 7.90 3.56 -23.40
C PRO A 213 7.10 3.37 -22.10
N PHE A 214 6.79 2.11 -21.74
CA PHE A 214 5.97 1.79 -20.56
C PHE A 214 6.69 1.97 -19.22
N TYR A 215 8.01 2.19 -19.18
CA TYR A 215 8.71 2.48 -17.92
C TYR A 215 8.22 3.75 -17.21
N ARG A 216 7.50 4.61 -17.95
CA ARG A 216 6.90 5.84 -17.43
C ARG A 216 5.47 5.65 -16.94
N THR A 217 4.92 4.44 -17.03
CA THR A 217 3.55 4.15 -16.62
C THR A 217 3.54 3.39 -15.29
N PRO A 218 2.48 3.54 -14.47
CA PRO A 218 2.38 2.85 -13.17
C PRO A 218 2.39 1.32 -13.25
N GLU A 219 1.97 0.76 -14.39
CA GLU A 219 1.99 -0.68 -14.65
C GLU A 219 3.41 -1.25 -14.50
N PHE A 220 4.46 -0.50 -14.89
CA PHE A 220 5.85 -0.92 -14.70
C PHE A 220 6.15 -1.27 -13.23
N CYS A 221 5.61 -0.50 -12.29
CA CYS A 221 5.77 -0.75 -10.86
C CYS A 221 4.91 -1.92 -10.37
N ALA A 222 3.77 -2.18 -11.01
CA ALA A 222 2.82 -3.24 -10.62
C ALA A 222 3.43 -4.64 -10.65
N ALA A 223 4.50 -4.86 -11.44
CA ALA A 223 5.20 -6.14 -11.48
C ALA A 223 5.69 -6.60 -10.09
N CYS A 224 6.10 -5.65 -9.25
CA CYS A 224 6.64 -5.91 -7.91
C CYS A 224 5.84 -5.26 -6.77
N HIS A 225 5.10 -4.18 -7.05
CA HIS A 225 4.29 -3.42 -6.09
C HIS A 225 2.81 -3.87 -6.05
N LYS A 226 2.59 -5.13 -6.43
CA LYS A 226 1.42 -5.95 -6.12
C LYS A 226 1.94 -7.36 -5.83
N ALA A 227 1.33 -8.03 -4.85
CA ALA A 227 1.68 -9.40 -4.51
C ALA A 227 0.47 -10.20 -4.05
N ASN A 228 0.50 -11.48 -4.35
CA ASN A 228 -0.48 -12.46 -3.91
C ASN A 228 0.23 -13.74 -3.45
N LEU A 229 -0.39 -14.51 -2.56
CA LEU A 229 0.13 -15.77 -2.07
C LEU A 229 -0.61 -16.90 -2.77
N PRO A 230 0.02 -17.58 -3.75
CA PRO A 230 -0.63 -18.68 -4.45
C PRO A 230 -0.75 -19.91 -3.55
N GLU A 231 -1.72 -20.79 -3.86
CA GLU A 231 -2.00 -21.99 -3.06
C GLU A 231 -0.76 -22.86 -2.87
N HIS A 232 0.04 -23.07 -3.91
CA HIS A 232 1.25 -23.89 -3.81
C HIS A 232 2.34 -23.25 -2.94
N LEU A 233 2.26 -21.96 -2.59
CA LEU A 233 3.16 -21.32 -1.63
C LEU A 233 2.66 -21.50 -0.18
N ASN A 234 1.36 -21.37 0.07
CA ASN A 234 0.77 -21.35 1.41
C ASN A 234 0.01 -22.62 1.83
N ASP A 235 -0.09 -23.61 0.93
CA ASP A 235 -0.83 -24.86 1.11
C ASP A 235 -2.29 -24.63 1.57
N PHE A 236 -2.92 -23.55 1.09
CA PHE A 236 -4.27 -23.15 1.47
C PHE A 236 -5.15 -22.66 0.31
N LYS A 237 -4.90 -21.45 -0.20
CA LYS A 237 -5.69 -20.80 -1.26
C LYS A 237 -4.97 -19.56 -1.78
N PHE A 238 -5.47 -18.93 -2.84
CA PHE A 238 -5.02 -17.59 -3.21
C PHE A 238 -5.37 -16.57 -2.11
N ILE A 239 -4.37 -15.78 -1.71
CA ILE A 239 -4.56 -14.65 -0.78
C ILE A 239 -3.92 -13.43 -1.39
N SER A 240 -4.69 -12.36 -1.64
CA SER A 240 -4.12 -11.06 -1.95
C SER A 240 -3.25 -10.59 -0.78
N ALA A 241 -1.96 -10.34 -1.00
CA ALA A 241 -1.04 -9.93 0.06
C ALA A 241 -1.05 -8.41 0.23
N PHE A 242 -0.69 -7.68 -0.83
CA PHE A 242 -0.83 -6.23 -0.91
C PHE A 242 -1.00 -5.80 -2.37
N SER A 243 -1.65 -4.66 -2.60
CA SER A 243 -1.83 -4.12 -3.96
C SER A 243 -1.78 -2.60 -3.98
N SER A 244 -0.58 -2.02 -3.90
CA SER A 244 -0.44 -0.57 -3.99
C SER A 244 -0.76 -0.03 -5.39
N TYR A 245 -0.59 -0.85 -6.43
CA TYR A 245 -1.03 -0.50 -7.78
C TYR A 245 -2.56 -0.35 -7.90
N ASP A 246 -3.33 -1.31 -7.37
CA ASP A 246 -4.80 -1.23 -7.44
C ASP A 246 -5.33 -0.09 -6.55
N GLU A 247 -4.71 0.14 -5.39
CA GLU A 247 -5.02 1.29 -4.54
C GLU A 247 -4.74 2.62 -5.24
N TRP A 248 -3.62 2.74 -5.96
CA TRP A 248 -3.35 3.90 -6.81
C TRP A 248 -4.39 4.06 -7.91
N GLN A 249 -4.76 2.98 -8.59
CA GLN A 249 -5.80 3.01 -9.61
C GLN A 249 -7.14 3.52 -9.06
N ASN A 250 -7.47 3.17 -7.82
CA ASN A 250 -8.68 3.64 -7.14
C ASN A 250 -8.57 5.05 -6.54
N SER A 251 -7.38 5.64 -6.55
CA SER A 251 -7.16 6.97 -6.00
C SER A 251 -7.53 8.10 -6.97
N LYS A 252 -7.69 9.31 -6.43
CA LYS A 252 -7.90 10.54 -7.22
C LYS A 252 -6.75 10.88 -8.17
N PHE A 253 -5.59 10.26 -7.99
CA PHE A 253 -4.39 10.56 -8.77
C PHE A 253 -4.29 9.75 -10.08
N SER A 254 -5.06 8.67 -10.20
CA SER A 254 -5.03 7.85 -11.42
C SER A 254 -5.88 8.43 -12.54
N HIS A 255 -6.92 9.20 -12.20
CA HIS A 255 -8.02 9.58 -13.11
C HIS A 255 -8.72 8.37 -13.75
N ARG A 256 -8.62 7.19 -13.12
CA ARG A 256 -9.23 5.94 -13.60
C ARG A 256 -10.50 5.57 -12.84
N ASN A 257 -10.72 6.12 -11.64
CA ASN A 257 -11.90 5.86 -10.82
C ASN A 257 -12.69 7.15 -10.54
N PRO A 258 -13.96 7.27 -10.98
CA PRO A 258 -14.79 8.43 -10.70
C PRO A 258 -15.31 8.48 -9.25
N LEU A 259 -15.21 7.39 -8.48
CA LEU A 259 -15.87 7.24 -7.18
C LEU A 259 -15.12 7.87 -5.99
N THR A 260 -14.09 8.66 -6.27
CA THR A 260 -13.25 9.30 -5.25
C THR A 260 -13.97 10.46 -4.55
N PHE A 261 -13.64 10.72 -3.28
CA PHE A 261 -14.27 11.82 -2.50
C PHE A 261 -13.69 13.21 -2.82
N TYR A 262 -12.53 13.25 -3.47
CA TYR A 262 -11.80 14.47 -3.78
C TYR A 262 -11.16 14.33 -5.16
N SER A 263 -11.09 15.42 -5.91
CA SER A 263 -10.29 15.50 -7.13
C SER A 263 -8.83 15.84 -6.85
N GLY A 264 -7.95 15.55 -7.80
CA GLY A 264 -6.53 15.90 -7.78
C GLY A 264 -5.93 15.81 -9.18
N ASP A 265 -4.72 16.30 -9.37
CA ASP A 265 -4.03 16.19 -10.66
C ASP A 265 -3.56 14.76 -10.92
N PHE A 266 -3.53 14.35 -12.18
CA PHE A 266 -3.01 13.05 -12.57
C PHE A 266 -1.53 12.94 -12.15
N THR A 267 -1.17 11.86 -11.46
CA THR A 267 0.23 11.56 -11.15
C THR A 267 0.48 10.06 -11.11
N THR A 268 1.69 9.66 -11.51
CA THR A 268 2.15 8.28 -11.52
C THR A 268 3.00 7.97 -10.28
N CYS A 269 3.27 6.69 -10.05
CA CYS A 269 4.21 6.23 -9.03
C CYS A 269 5.57 6.95 -9.18
N GLN A 270 6.06 7.08 -10.41
CA GLN A 270 7.34 7.70 -10.75
C GLN A 270 7.35 9.21 -10.44
N ASN A 271 6.25 9.93 -10.69
CA ASN A 271 6.19 11.36 -10.40
C ASN A 271 6.27 11.66 -8.88
N CYS A 272 5.81 10.73 -8.04
CA CYS A 272 5.91 10.82 -6.59
C CYS A 272 7.26 10.29 -6.06
N HIS A 273 7.68 9.08 -6.46
CA HIS A 273 8.82 8.38 -5.87
C HIS A 273 10.13 8.54 -6.64
N MET A 274 10.08 8.94 -7.91
CA MET A 274 11.24 9.23 -8.76
C MET A 274 11.26 10.70 -9.18
N LYS A 275 10.78 11.58 -8.28
CA LYS A 275 10.67 13.02 -8.54
C LYS A 275 11.99 13.57 -9.05
N ARG A 276 11.92 14.38 -10.11
CA ARG A 276 13.12 14.95 -10.71
C ARG A 276 13.74 16.00 -9.78
N ALA A 277 15.05 15.94 -9.62
CA ALA A 277 15.82 16.88 -8.81
C ALA A 277 17.10 17.32 -9.54
N PRO A 278 17.69 18.48 -9.18
CA PRO A 278 19.00 18.88 -9.70
C PRO A 278 20.06 17.84 -9.38
N ASN A 279 20.96 17.61 -10.33
CA ASN A 279 22.06 16.68 -10.16
C ASN A 279 23.17 17.28 -9.29
N THR A 280 23.80 16.43 -8.50
CA THR A 280 25.00 16.74 -7.72
C THR A 280 26.25 16.03 -8.27
N LEU A 281 26.04 14.97 -9.06
CA LEU A 281 27.06 14.17 -9.72
C LEU A 281 26.78 14.10 -11.24
N PRO A 282 27.81 13.80 -12.07
CA PRO A 282 27.65 13.58 -13.50
C PRO A 282 26.60 12.51 -13.82
N ASP A 283 25.69 12.83 -14.74
CA ASP A 283 24.74 11.86 -15.30
C ASP A 283 24.40 12.22 -16.74
N TYR A 284 24.77 11.36 -17.68
CA TYR A 284 24.54 11.59 -19.11
C TYR A 284 23.04 11.46 -19.49
N GLY A 285 22.23 10.88 -18.62
CA GLY A 285 20.77 10.80 -18.78
C GLY A 285 20.02 12.04 -18.27
N ALA A 286 20.72 12.99 -17.66
CA ALA A 286 20.12 14.21 -17.15
C ALA A 286 19.56 15.09 -18.29
N LYS A 287 18.43 15.74 -18.03
CA LYS A 287 17.81 16.70 -18.94
C LYS A 287 17.59 18.02 -18.21
N ASN A 288 18.06 19.12 -18.80
CA ASN A 288 17.97 20.46 -18.22
C ASN A 288 18.52 20.53 -16.79
N GLY A 289 19.65 19.86 -16.53
CA GLY A 289 20.28 19.81 -15.20
C GLY A 289 19.52 19.01 -14.14
N THR A 290 18.45 18.30 -14.51
CA THR A 290 17.68 17.44 -13.60
C THR A 290 17.68 15.99 -14.05
N PHE A 291 17.49 15.08 -13.10
CA PHE A 291 17.40 13.65 -13.33
C PHE A 291 16.26 13.03 -12.54
N ALA A 292 15.65 11.95 -13.05
CA ALA A 292 14.60 11.23 -12.33
C ALA A 292 15.22 10.49 -11.14
N SER A 293 14.80 10.80 -9.92
CA SER A 293 15.50 10.28 -8.75
C SER A 293 15.43 8.76 -8.67
N HIS A 294 16.57 8.14 -8.40
CA HIS A 294 16.73 6.74 -8.04
C HIS A 294 16.96 6.60 -6.52
N SER A 295 16.46 7.55 -5.72
CA SER A 295 16.45 7.46 -4.25
C SER A 295 15.18 6.79 -3.73
N TRP A 296 14.10 6.75 -4.51
CA TRP A 296 12.78 6.18 -4.16
C TRP A 296 12.33 6.49 -2.73
N THR A 297 12.35 7.79 -2.37
CA THR A 297 11.94 8.22 -1.03
C THR A 297 10.48 7.81 -0.76
N ALA A 298 10.27 7.13 0.37
CA ALA A 298 8.99 6.58 0.80
C ALA A 298 9.03 6.35 2.33
N GLY A 299 8.58 5.19 2.82
CA GLY A 299 8.60 4.85 4.25
C GLY A 299 9.88 4.18 4.77
N ASN A 300 10.84 3.78 3.93
CA ASN A 300 11.97 2.98 4.41
C ASN A 300 13.06 3.83 5.09
N THR A 301 12.98 3.92 6.42
CA THR A 301 14.05 4.48 7.28
C THR A 301 15.03 3.42 7.77
N ALA A 302 14.64 2.14 7.76
CA ALA A 302 15.41 1.07 8.38
C ALA A 302 16.70 0.70 7.63
N VAL A 303 16.66 0.60 6.30
CA VAL A 303 17.84 0.30 5.48
C VAL A 303 18.88 1.41 5.57
N PRO A 304 18.54 2.69 5.32
CA PRO A 304 19.55 3.73 5.39
C PRO A 304 20.08 3.94 6.81
N PHE A 305 19.26 3.73 7.85
CA PHE A 305 19.73 3.72 9.24
C PHE A 305 20.73 2.58 9.52
N TYR A 306 20.41 1.35 9.11
CA TYR A 306 21.25 0.18 9.36
C TYR A 306 22.63 0.29 8.68
N TYR A 307 22.67 0.76 7.43
CA TYR A 307 23.92 0.88 6.67
C TYR A 307 24.66 2.22 6.87
N GLY A 308 24.08 3.17 7.62
CA GLY A 308 24.66 4.51 7.80
C GLY A 308 24.62 5.37 6.54
N PHE A 309 23.57 5.25 5.74
CA PHE A 309 23.31 6.11 4.57
C PHE A 309 22.59 7.38 5.01
N ASP A 310 23.34 8.28 5.66
CA ASP A 310 22.80 9.50 6.30
C ASP A 310 22.06 10.41 5.30
N GLU A 311 22.55 10.51 4.06
CA GLU A 311 21.91 11.30 3.01
C GLU A 311 20.53 10.73 2.65
N GLN A 312 20.44 9.43 2.37
CA GLN A 312 19.17 8.77 2.08
C GLN A 312 18.23 8.80 3.29
N LEU A 313 18.73 8.57 4.51
CA LEU A 313 17.92 8.64 5.73
C LEU A 313 17.31 10.04 5.87
N LYS A 314 18.11 11.09 5.71
CA LYS A 314 17.63 12.47 5.75
C LYS A 314 16.57 12.74 4.69
N LYS A 315 16.81 12.35 3.42
CA LYS A 315 15.82 12.51 2.34
C LYS A 315 14.51 11.79 2.65
N THR A 316 14.57 10.57 3.18
CA THR A 316 13.38 9.81 3.59
C THR A 316 12.63 10.50 4.74
N VAL A 317 13.34 10.98 5.77
CA VAL A 317 12.72 11.69 6.90
C VAL A 317 12.09 13.00 6.46
N ASP A 318 12.78 13.79 5.64
CA ASP A 318 12.26 15.04 5.08
C ASP A 318 11.04 14.78 4.19
N PHE A 319 11.05 13.70 3.39
CA PHE A 319 9.89 13.25 2.62
C PHE A 319 8.71 12.96 3.56
N LEU A 320 8.87 12.09 4.55
CA LEU A 320 7.79 11.74 5.48
C LEU A 320 7.26 12.94 6.27
N LYS A 321 8.11 13.92 6.60
CA LYS A 321 7.77 15.14 7.35
C LYS A 321 7.33 16.31 6.49
N ALA A 322 7.25 16.18 5.16
CA ALA A 322 6.88 17.29 4.28
C ALA A 322 5.46 17.85 4.55
N GLY A 323 4.68 17.22 5.45
CA GLY A 323 3.53 17.83 6.11
C GLY A 323 2.24 17.87 5.29
N ASN A 324 2.23 17.28 4.10
CA ASN A 324 1.08 17.34 3.18
C ASN A 324 0.48 15.97 2.85
N TYR A 325 0.98 14.86 3.41
CA TYR A 325 0.44 13.54 3.13
C TYR A 325 -0.82 13.22 3.93
N LEU A 326 -0.82 13.63 5.20
CA LEU A 326 -1.91 13.42 6.14
C LEU A 326 -2.42 14.76 6.67
N ASN A 327 -3.71 14.82 6.97
CA ASN A 327 -4.26 15.85 7.84
C ASN A 327 -4.74 15.17 9.14
N VAL A 328 -4.37 15.75 10.28
CA VAL A 328 -4.87 15.36 11.60
C VAL A 328 -5.67 16.53 12.12
N ASP A 329 -6.94 16.31 12.44
CA ASP A 329 -7.83 17.31 13.01
C ASP A 329 -8.43 16.79 14.31
N ILE A 330 -8.28 17.56 15.38
CA ILE A 330 -9.09 17.35 16.57
C ILE A 330 -10.41 18.07 16.32
N PHE A 331 -11.32 17.33 15.69
CA PHE A 331 -12.52 17.85 15.06
C PHE A 331 -13.58 18.29 16.08
N ALA A 332 -13.76 17.54 17.16
CA ALA A 332 -14.81 17.84 18.13
C ALA A 332 -14.49 17.39 19.55
N ILE A 333 -15.19 18.01 20.51
CA ILE A 333 -15.30 17.56 21.89
C ILE A 333 -16.77 17.28 22.17
N LYS A 334 -17.07 16.09 22.70
CA LYS A 334 -18.40 15.72 23.16
C LYS A 334 -18.38 15.46 24.66
N LYS A 335 -19.35 16.01 25.40
CA LYS A 335 -19.54 15.70 26.82
C LYS A 335 -20.25 14.37 26.98
N ALA A 336 -19.67 13.46 27.77
CA ALA A 336 -20.28 12.16 28.03
C ALA A 336 -21.55 12.25 28.90
N SER A 337 -21.68 13.30 29.72
CA SER A 337 -22.79 13.47 30.67
C SER A 337 -24.13 13.80 30.01
N ASP A 338 -24.13 14.64 28.98
CA ASP A 338 -25.34 15.15 28.31
C ASP A 338 -25.32 14.95 26.79
N GLY A 339 -24.23 14.46 26.22
CA GLY A 339 -24.06 14.23 24.79
C GLY A 339 -23.86 15.49 23.96
N SER A 340 -23.75 16.67 24.58
CA SER A 340 -23.51 17.94 23.88
C SER A 340 -22.15 17.90 23.15
N MET A 341 -22.13 18.40 21.91
CA MET A 341 -20.97 18.31 21.02
C MET A 341 -20.57 19.70 20.52
N ALA A 342 -19.28 20.01 20.66
CA ALA A 342 -18.65 21.19 20.10
C ALA A 342 -17.93 20.80 18.80
N ALA A 343 -18.49 21.18 17.65
CA ALA A 343 -17.96 20.87 16.33
C ALA A 343 -18.27 21.97 15.29
N PRO A 344 -17.37 22.26 14.34
CA PRO A 344 -15.95 21.93 14.39
C PRO A 344 -15.27 22.68 15.55
N LEU A 345 -14.34 22.02 16.24
CA LEU A 345 -13.62 22.60 17.36
C LEU A 345 -12.82 23.82 16.87
N GLY A 346 -12.95 24.94 17.59
CA GLY A 346 -12.43 26.26 17.20
C GLY A 346 -13.46 27.16 16.51
N SER A 347 -14.52 26.59 15.92
CA SER A 347 -15.56 27.36 15.20
C SER A 347 -16.86 27.55 16.00
N THR A 348 -16.98 26.89 17.16
CA THR A 348 -18.19 26.95 18.01
C THR A 348 -17.83 27.22 19.47
N SER A 349 -18.78 27.83 20.19
CA SER A 349 -18.66 28.03 21.64
C SER A 349 -19.00 26.75 22.39
N PHE A 350 -18.28 26.48 23.47
CA PHE A 350 -18.61 25.39 24.39
C PHE A 350 -18.06 25.66 25.78
N GLN A 351 -18.56 24.93 26.78
CA GLN A 351 -18.11 25.05 28.15
C GLN A 351 -17.62 23.71 28.67
N ILE A 352 -16.50 23.69 29.40
CA ILE A 352 -16.02 22.50 30.12
C ILE A 352 -15.68 22.84 31.55
N ALA A 353 -15.86 21.90 32.47
CA ALA A 353 -15.60 22.08 33.90
C ALA A 353 -14.73 20.95 34.45
N PRO A 354 -14.04 21.15 35.58
CA PRO A 354 -13.44 20.06 36.33
C PRO A 354 -14.46 18.95 36.60
N ASN A 355 -14.02 17.69 36.54
CA ASN A 355 -14.82 16.47 36.61
C ASN A 355 -15.65 16.12 35.36
N ASP A 356 -15.73 16.96 34.33
CA ASP A 356 -16.35 16.55 33.08
C ASP A 356 -15.60 15.36 32.47
N THR A 357 -16.35 14.42 31.90
CA THR A 357 -15.81 13.36 31.03
C THR A 357 -16.05 13.76 29.59
N LEU A 358 -14.98 13.81 28.81
CA LEU A 358 -15.00 14.29 27.43
C LEU A 358 -14.58 13.18 26.46
N ASP A 359 -15.23 13.15 25.30
CA ASP A 359 -14.82 12.40 24.13
C ASP A 359 -14.22 13.36 23.10
N ALA A 360 -12.94 13.21 22.80
CA ALA A 360 -12.27 13.89 21.70
C ALA A 360 -12.39 13.07 20.42
N TYR A 361 -12.83 13.74 19.34
CA TYR A 361 -12.98 13.17 18.01
C TYR A 361 -11.77 13.61 17.18
N VAL A 362 -10.87 12.68 16.90
CA VAL A 362 -9.66 12.90 16.10
C VAL A 362 -9.88 12.31 14.71
N VAL A 363 -10.01 13.18 13.71
CA VAL A 363 -10.21 12.79 12.32
C VAL A 363 -8.86 12.82 11.60
N ILE A 364 -8.49 11.70 10.98
CA ILE A 364 -7.20 11.53 10.31
C ILE A 364 -7.46 11.22 8.84
N GLN A 365 -7.05 12.13 7.96
CA GLN A 365 -7.28 12.04 6.53
C GLN A 365 -6.00 11.59 5.82
N ASN A 366 -6.12 10.58 4.97
CA ASN A 366 -5.15 10.29 3.92
C ASN A 366 -5.34 11.29 2.76
N LYS A 367 -4.57 12.37 2.77
CA LYS A 367 -4.80 13.55 1.94
C LYS A 367 -4.13 13.45 0.58
N ASN A 368 -2.84 13.09 0.55
CA ASN A 368 -2.03 13.08 -0.67
C ASN A 368 -1.16 11.83 -0.83
N ILE A 369 -1.62 10.68 -0.31
CA ILE A 369 -1.03 9.38 -0.60
C ILE A 369 -1.92 8.70 -1.65
N GLY A 370 -1.32 8.21 -2.73
CA GLY A 370 -2.05 7.52 -3.79
C GLY A 370 -2.48 6.11 -3.43
N HIS A 371 -2.08 5.60 -2.27
CA HIS A 371 -2.40 4.27 -1.79
C HIS A 371 -2.74 4.35 -0.29
N SER A 372 -3.03 3.22 0.35
CA SER A 372 -3.42 3.20 1.75
C SER A 372 -2.28 3.67 2.69
N LEU A 373 -2.67 4.26 3.83
CA LEU A 373 -1.82 4.42 5.00
C LEU A 373 -2.18 3.31 6.00
N ILE A 374 -1.28 2.44 6.43
CA ILE A 374 0.08 2.19 5.92
C ILE A 374 0.05 1.42 4.58
N PRO A 375 1.10 1.54 3.75
CA PRO A 375 1.13 0.92 2.42
C PRO A 375 1.39 -0.60 2.50
N GLU A 376 2.34 -1.13 1.72
CA GLU A 376 2.70 -2.55 1.61
C GLU A 376 3.23 -3.12 2.94
N VAL A 377 3.26 -4.46 3.09
CA VAL A 377 3.93 -5.17 4.21
C VAL A 377 3.44 -4.73 5.61
N ARG A 378 2.12 -4.64 5.73
CA ARG A 378 1.41 -4.07 6.89
C ARG A 378 1.63 -4.80 8.21
N ASP A 379 2.05 -6.07 8.15
CA ASP A 379 2.36 -6.90 9.30
C ASP A 379 3.71 -6.56 9.96
N LEU A 380 4.56 -5.78 9.27
CA LEU A 380 5.87 -5.34 9.76
C LEU A 380 5.91 -3.87 10.15
N TYR A 381 5.25 -3.00 9.39
CA TYR A 381 5.31 -1.56 9.60
C TYR A 381 4.45 -1.16 10.80
N GLU A 382 4.81 -0.08 11.48
CA GLU A 382 4.05 0.37 12.64
C GLU A 382 3.77 1.87 12.51
N ALA A 383 2.50 2.22 12.31
CA ALA A 383 2.00 3.58 12.40
C ALA A 383 0.85 3.63 13.39
N TRP A 384 0.78 4.69 14.18
CA TRP A 384 -0.24 4.80 15.23
C TRP A 384 -0.57 6.25 15.52
N THR A 385 -1.71 6.44 16.18
CA THR A 385 -2.08 7.73 16.77
C THR A 385 -1.66 7.75 18.22
N GLU A 386 -0.91 8.79 18.61
CA GLU A 386 -0.61 9.12 19.98
C GLU A 386 -1.48 10.32 20.38
N PHE A 387 -2.24 10.19 21.47
CA PHE A 387 -3.11 11.24 21.98
C PHE A 387 -2.74 11.60 23.42
N ILE A 388 -2.52 12.89 23.66
CA ILE A 388 -1.99 13.40 24.92
C ILE A 388 -2.87 14.57 25.40
N VAL A 389 -3.22 14.56 26.68
CA VAL A 389 -3.90 15.67 27.36
C VAL A 389 -3.00 16.16 28.49
N LYS A 390 -2.64 17.44 28.49
CA LYS A 390 -1.83 18.07 29.54
C LYS A 390 -2.55 19.27 30.15
N ASP A 391 -2.36 19.47 31.45
CA ASP A 391 -2.78 20.70 32.13
C ASP A 391 -1.73 21.82 31.98
N ALA A 392 -2.04 23.03 32.46
CA ALA A 392 -1.16 24.19 32.34
C ALA A 392 0.18 24.05 33.09
N SER A 393 0.32 23.08 34.00
CA SER A 393 1.60 22.76 34.66
C SER A 393 2.44 21.73 33.90
N GLY A 394 1.91 21.20 32.80
CA GLY A 394 2.53 20.12 32.04
C GLY A 394 2.23 18.72 32.58
N ARG A 395 1.34 18.59 33.59
CA ARG A 395 0.91 17.29 34.11
C ARG A 395 0.04 16.60 33.06
N GLU A 396 0.40 15.37 32.72
CA GLU A 396 -0.40 14.51 31.85
C GLU A 396 -1.66 14.05 32.58
N ILE A 397 -2.81 14.37 31.98
CA ILE A 397 -4.14 13.97 32.42
C ILE A 397 -4.52 12.63 31.78
N TYR A 398 -4.15 12.45 30.51
CA TYR A 398 -4.44 11.27 29.71
C TYR A 398 -3.36 11.09 28.65
N HIS A 399 -2.97 9.84 28.38
CA HIS A 399 -2.01 9.50 27.34
C HIS A 399 -2.34 8.13 26.75
N SER A 400 -2.51 8.07 25.43
CA SER A 400 -2.62 6.82 24.65
C SER A 400 -1.61 6.83 23.51
N GLY A 401 -1.11 5.66 23.14
CA GLY A 401 -0.20 5.51 22.00
C GLY A 401 1.25 5.88 22.30
N PHE A 402 1.71 5.64 23.52
CA PHE A 402 3.11 5.84 23.91
C PHE A 402 3.99 4.62 23.62
N LEU A 403 5.30 4.83 23.54
CA LEU A 403 6.27 3.74 23.51
C LEU A 403 6.71 3.40 24.94
N LYS A 404 6.64 2.12 25.29
CA LYS A 404 7.14 1.60 26.56
C LYS A 404 8.68 1.65 26.60
N PRO A 405 9.30 1.52 27.79
CA PRO A 405 10.77 1.56 27.91
C PRO A 405 11.52 0.51 27.08
N ASP A 406 10.86 -0.61 26.75
CA ASP A 406 11.39 -1.67 25.87
C ASP A 406 11.18 -1.40 24.37
N GLY A 407 10.65 -0.23 24.02
CA GLY A 407 10.36 0.20 22.65
C GLY A 407 9.07 -0.38 22.06
N MET A 408 8.35 -1.24 22.79
CA MET A 408 7.07 -1.77 22.34
C MET A 408 5.99 -0.68 22.41
N LEU A 409 5.10 -0.66 21.43
CA LEU A 409 3.96 0.25 21.42
C LEU A 409 2.95 -0.17 22.50
N ASP A 410 2.30 0.83 23.12
CA ASP A 410 1.09 0.68 23.93
C ASP A 410 0.08 -0.25 23.23
N GLU A 411 -0.32 -1.32 23.92
CA GLU A 411 -1.27 -2.32 23.42
C GLU A 411 -2.64 -1.72 23.05
N HIS A 412 -2.99 -0.56 23.60
CA HIS A 412 -4.25 0.13 23.35
C HIS A 412 -4.11 1.31 22.36
N ALA A 413 -2.96 1.44 21.69
CA ALA A 413 -2.75 2.46 20.68
C ALA A 413 -3.61 2.19 19.43
N HIS A 414 -4.31 3.22 18.95
CA HIS A 414 -4.94 3.14 17.63
C HIS A 414 -3.86 2.99 16.56
N SER A 415 -3.82 1.84 15.89
CA SER A 415 -2.76 1.48 14.97
C SER A 415 -3.27 1.32 13.54
N PHE A 416 -2.64 2.00 12.59
CA PHE A 416 -2.91 1.79 11.16
C PHE A 416 -2.15 0.54 10.71
N THR A 417 -2.85 -0.59 10.62
CA THR A 417 -2.26 -1.89 10.27
C THR A 417 -3.34 -2.87 9.81
N ASN A 418 -2.92 -4.01 9.27
CA ASN A 418 -3.73 -5.22 9.28
C ASN A 418 -3.19 -6.21 10.33
N ARG A 419 -4.02 -7.17 10.73
CA ARG A 419 -3.62 -8.26 11.65
C ARG A 419 -3.83 -9.62 11.01
N PRO A 420 -2.88 -10.12 10.19
CA PRO A 420 -2.94 -11.47 9.67
C PRO A 420 -2.83 -12.52 10.77
N VAL A 421 -3.63 -13.58 10.64
CA VAL A 421 -3.69 -14.71 11.57
C VAL A 421 -3.33 -16.00 10.84
N ASN A 422 -2.58 -16.88 11.52
CA ASN A 422 -2.13 -18.17 11.00
C ASN A 422 -3.07 -19.33 11.38
N VAL A 423 -2.69 -20.54 10.97
CA VAL A 423 -3.41 -21.80 11.28
C VAL A 423 -3.56 -22.12 12.76
N ASP A 424 -2.67 -21.59 13.60
CA ASP A 424 -2.68 -21.81 15.05
C ASP A 424 -3.54 -20.73 15.76
N GLY A 425 -4.21 -19.88 14.96
CA GLY A 425 -4.96 -18.73 15.42
C GLY A 425 -4.08 -17.67 16.09
N GLU A 426 -2.78 -17.66 15.79
CA GLU A 426 -1.82 -16.66 16.29
C GLU A 426 -1.56 -15.58 15.24
N PHE A 427 -1.08 -14.42 15.68
CA PHE A 427 -0.62 -13.37 14.79
C PHE A 427 0.56 -13.85 13.93
N VAL A 428 0.55 -13.53 12.64
CA VAL A 428 1.63 -13.86 11.71
C VAL A 428 2.84 -12.96 12.00
N ASP A 429 3.70 -13.44 12.89
CA ASP A 429 4.96 -12.77 13.24
C ASP A 429 6.10 -13.15 12.27
N ASN A 430 7.13 -12.29 12.17
CA ASN A 430 8.32 -12.45 11.33
C ASN A 430 8.03 -12.60 9.83
N HIS A 431 6.95 -11.99 9.36
CA HIS A 431 6.58 -11.95 7.95
C HIS A 431 6.49 -13.35 7.32
N LYS A 432 6.02 -14.34 8.09
CA LYS A 432 5.77 -15.71 7.60
C LYS A 432 4.49 -15.76 6.75
N VAL A 433 4.46 -14.97 5.68
CA VAL A 433 3.24 -14.71 4.88
C VAL A 433 2.60 -15.99 4.34
N TRP A 434 3.38 -17.03 4.05
CA TRP A 434 2.87 -18.33 3.60
C TRP A 434 2.08 -19.10 4.69
N THR A 435 1.99 -18.58 5.91
CA THR A 435 1.17 -19.15 6.99
C THR A 435 -0.15 -18.42 7.20
N ILE A 436 -0.38 -17.30 6.50
CA ILE A 436 -1.61 -16.50 6.61
C ILE A 436 -2.81 -17.35 6.22
N ARG A 437 -3.85 -17.32 7.06
CA ARG A 437 -5.16 -17.92 6.81
C ARG A 437 -6.25 -16.86 6.69
N SER A 438 -6.19 -15.84 7.53
CA SER A 438 -7.17 -14.77 7.57
C SER A 438 -6.53 -13.46 8.03
N VAL A 439 -7.34 -12.40 8.03
CA VAL A 439 -7.00 -11.10 8.62
C VAL A 439 -8.06 -10.82 9.70
N ALA A 440 -7.61 -10.54 10.93
CA ALA A 440 -8.49 -10.27 12.06
C ALA A 440 -9.17 -8.91 11.95
N TYR A 441 -8.41 -7.88 11.57
CA TYR A 441 -8.91 -6.55 11.21
C TYR A 441 -7.90 -5.82 10.31
N ASP A 442 -8.36 -4.77 9.64
CA ASP A 442 -7.56 -3.84 8.82
C ASP A 442 -8.05 -2.42 9.10
N ASN A 443 -7.21 -1.61 9.76
CA ASN A 443 -7.49 -0.21 10.11
C ASN A 443 -6.67 0.76 9.24
N THR A 444 -6.32 0.35 8.01
CA THR A 444 -5.66 1.25 7.07
C THR A 444 -6.62 2.30 6.51
N VAL A 445 -6.07 3.47 6.19
CA VAL A 445 -6.83 4.60 5.60
C VAL A 445 -6.53 4.65 4.11
N GLN A 446 -7.51 4.26 3.30
CA GLN A 446 -7.40 4.29 1.84
C GLN A 446 -7.15 5.71 1.31
N ALA A 447 -6.61 5.79 0.09
CA ALA A 447 -6.32 7.06 -0.57
C ALA A 447 -7.55 7.99 -0.65
N GLY A 448 -7.41 9.22 -0.17
CA GLY A 448 -8.48 10.21 -0.18
C GLY A 448 -9.60 10.00 0.85
N ARG A 449 -9.47 9.00 1.73
CA ARG A 449 -10.43 8.73 2.83
C ARG A 449 -9.92 9.25 4.17
N SER A 450 -10.75 9.12 5.19
CA SER A 450 -10.46 9.51 6.57
C SER A 450 -10.99 8.47 7.56
N THR A 451 -10.33 8.39 8.71
CA THR A 451 -10.79 7.61 9.86
C THR A 451 -11.04 8.51 11.06
N LEU A 452 -11.87 8.07 11.99
CA LEU A 452 -12.22 8.75 13.22
C LEU A 452 -11.76 7.93 14.41
N VAL A 453 -10.81 8.49 15.17
CA VAL A 453 -10.34 7.92 16.43
C VAL A 453 -10.94 8.70 17.59
N ARG A 454 -11.55 8.00 18.54
CA ARG A 454 -12.24 8.61 19.68
C ARG A 454 -11.46 8.35 20.95
N TYR A 455 -11.18 9.41 21.71
CA TYR A 455 -10.49 9.32 23.01
C TYR A 455 -11.38 9.86 24.12
N ARG A 456 -11.63 9.06 25.15
CA ARG A 456 -12.39 9.45 26.33
C ARG A 456 -11.45 9.64 27.51
N PHE A 457 -11.57 10.80 28.17
CA PHE A 457 -10.80 11.13 29.37
C PHE A 457 -11.64 11.95 30.34
N ARG A 458 -11.29 11.89 31.63
CA ARG A 458 -11.93 12.68 32.68
C ARG A 458 -11.04 13.85 33.08
N ILE A 459 -11.60 15.04 33.14
CA ILE A 459 -10.91 16.22 33.66
C ILE A 459 -10.78 16.07 35.19
N PRO A 460 -9.56 16.09 35.77
CA PRO A 460 -9.38 16.01 37.22
C PRO A 460 -10.01 17.20 37.95
N ALA A 461 -10.44 16.99 39.20
CA ALA A 461 -11.01 18.07 40.01
C ALA A 461 -10.01 19.19 40.33
N ASP A 462 -8.72 18.86 40.40
CA ASP A 462 -7.61 19.76 40.73
C ASP A 462 -6.86 20.28 39.49
N VAL A 463 -7.46 20.13 38.29
CA VAL A 463 -6.84 20.51 37.03
C VAL A 463 -6.47 21.99 36.97
N LYS A 464 -5.33 22.31 36.34
CA LYS A 464 -4.90 23.70 36.09
C LYS A 464 -5.16 24.06 34.64
N GLY A 465 -6.04 25.04 34.41
CA GLY A 465 -6.36 25.53 33.07
C GLY A 465 -5.33 26.55 32.54
N PRO A 466 -5.25 26.74 31.21
CA PRO A 466 -5.92 25.95 30.18
C PRO A 466 -5.25 24.58 29.98
N MET A 467 -5.99 23.60 29.46
CA MET A 467 -5.44 22.29 29.06
C MET A 467 -5.02 22.31 27.59
N THR A 468 -4.06 21.47 27.22
CA THR A 468 -3.69 21.20 25.83
C THR A 468 -4.03 19.76 25.49
N ILE A 469 -4.70 19.56 24.36
CA ILE A 469 -4.89 18.24 23.74
C ILE A 469 -4.06 18.16 22.47
N THR A 470 -3.37 17.05 22.27
CA THR A 470 -2.47 16.83 21.14
C THR A 470 -2.72 15.46 20.54
N ALA A 471 -2.84 15.39 19.22
CA ALA A 471 -2.90 14.16 18.45
C ALA A 471 -1.72 14.12 17.47
N ASN A 472 -0.89 13.08 17.56
CA ASN A 472 0.24 12.82 16.67
C ASN A 472 -0.02 11.55 15.88
N VAL A 473 0.28 11.55 14.58
CA VAL A 473 0.42 10.31 13.81
C VAL A 473 1.91 10.01 13.70
N ASN A 474 2.33 8.92 14.32
CA ASN A 474 3.71 8.47 14.37
C ASN A 474 3.91 7.25 13.45
N TYR A 475 5.13 7.06 12.96
CA TYR A 475 5.50 5.95 12.09
C TYR A 475 6.91 5.47 12.38
N ARG A 476 7.11 4.15 12.39
CA ARG A 476 8.41 3.51 12.22
C ARG A 476 8.33 2.38 11.19
N HIS A 477 9.42 2.19 10.47
CA HIS A 477 9.43 1.23 9.37
C HIS A 477 9.26 -0.21 9.82
N PHE A 478 9.71 -0.58 11.02
CA PHE A 478 9.50 -1.92 11.57
C PHE A 478 9.05 -1.83 13.02
N ARG A 479 8.06 -2.64 13.39
CA ARG A 479 7.66 -2.85 14.78
C ARG A 479 8.80 -3.41 15.61
N GLN A 480 8.84 -3.03 16.90
CA GLN A 480 9.92 -3.41 17.81
C GLN A 480 10.11 -4.92 17.93
N SER A 481 9.02 -5.67 18.01
CA SER A 481 9.06 -7.14 18.13
C SER A 481 9.77 -7.81 16.94
N TYR A 482 9.58 -7.28 15.73
CA TYR A 482 10.29 -7.77 14.56
C TYR A 482 11.79 -7.42 14.60
N LEU A 483 12.13 -6.20 14.97
CA LEU A 483 13.54 -5.79 15.12
C LEU A 483 14.26 -6.64 16.17
N ASN A 484 13.61 -6.91 17.31
CA ASN A 484 14.11 -7.79 18.36
C ASN A 484 14.37 -9.21 17.84
N ASN A 485 13.52 -9.72 16.93
CA ASN A 485 13.71 -11.05 16.35
C ASN A 485 14.87 -11.08 15.33
N VAL A 486 15.12 -9.98 14.62
CA VAL A 486 16.20 -9.88 13.63
C VAL A 486 17.57 -9.68 14.30
N PHE A 487 17.65 -8.84 15.34
CA PHE A 487 18.93 -8.42 15.93
C PHE A 487 19.15 -8.85 17.40
N GLY A 488 18.15 -9.47 18.04
CA GLY A 488 18.11 -9.60 19.50
C GLY A 488 17.60 -8.31 20.16
N LYS A 489 17.41 -8.31 21.48
CA LYS A 489 16.85 -7.14 22.20
C LYS A 489 17.84 -5.96 22.32
N ASP A 490 19.13 -6.23 22.18
CA ASP A 490 20.21 -5.25 22.36
C ASP A 490 20.59 -4.61 21.03
N HIS A 491 19.64 -3.90 20.41
CA HIS A 491 19.86 -3.14 19.18
C HIS A 491 19.54 -1.65 19.39
N PRO A 492 20.10 -0.72 18.59
CA PRO A 492 19.75 0.70 18.70
C PRO A 492 18.27 0.95 18.37
N ASN A 493 17.68 1.98 18.99
CA ASN A 493 16.33 2.40 18.64
C ASN A 493 16.27 2.89 17.20
N TYR A 494 15.40 2.27 16.40
CA TYR A 494 15.17 2.69 15.03
C TYR A 494 14.34 3.99 14.98
N PRO A 495 14.50 4.81 13.92
CA PRO A 495 13.84 6.12 13.85
C PRO A 495 12.31 6.03 13.91
N VAL A 496 11.71 6.82 14.81
CA VAL A 496 10.28 7.11 14.87
C VAL A 496 10.05 8.50 14.31
N ILE A 497 9.15 8.59 13.33
CA ILE A 497 8.86 9.81 12.58
C ILE A 497 7.42 10.23 12.89
N GLN A 498 7.26 11.42 13.44
CA GLN A 498 5.95 12.08 13.51
C GLN A 498 5.59 12.58 12.10
N LEU A 499 4.59 11.95 11.48
CA LEU A 499 4.11 12.27 10.12
C LEU A 499 3.24 13.53 10.11
N ALA A 500 2.42 13.69 11.13
CA ALA A 500 1.54 14.85 11.33
C ALA A 500 1.21 15.02 12.81
N SER A 501 0.90 16.26 13.22
CA SER A 501 0.50 16.58 14.58
C SER A 501 -0.52 17.71 14.58
N ARG A 502 -1.45 17.66 15.53
CA ARG A 502 -2.42 18.72 15.80
C ARG A 502 -2.55 18.92 17.29
N SER A 503 -2.52 20.19 17.73
CA SER A 503 -2.78 20.55 19.13
C SER A 503 -3.88 21.60 19.22
N ARG A 504 -4.69 21.53 20.28
CA ARG A 504 -5.72 22.52 20.61
C ARG A 504 -5.65 22.85 22.11
N THR A 505 -5.96 24.10 22.43
CA THR A 505 -6.07 24.56 23.81
C THR A 505 -7.53 24.57 24.22
N LEU A 506 -7.83 24.01 25.40
CA LEU A 506 -9.16 23.99 26.01
C LEU A 506 -9.12 24.80 27.32
N ASN A 507 -9.88 25.88 27.39
CA ASN A 507 -10.05 26.66 28.60
C ASN A 507 -11.02 25.97 29.56
N LEU A 508 -10.72 26.00 30.87
CA LEU A 508 -11.73 25.67 31.87
C LEU A 508 -12.77 26.79 31.91
N GLY A 509 -14.04 26.43 31.88
CA GLY A 509 -15.15 27.35 31.66
C GLY A 509 -15.43 27.54 30.17
N GLU A 510 -15.63 28.79 29.75
CA GLU A 510 -16.03 29.15 28.39
C GLU A 510 -14.88 29.07 27.39
N ASN A 511 -15.18 28.46 26.24
CA ASN A 511 -14.34 28.44 25.06
C ASN A 511 -15.14 29.11 23.94
N THR A 512 -14.63 30.22 23.41
CA THR A 512 -15.24 30.96 22.31
C THR A 512 -14.60 30.58 20.97
N PRO A 513 -15.28 30.78 19.83
CA PRO A 513 -14.68 30.62 18.51
C PRO A 513 -13.38 31.43 18.37
N VAL A 514 -12.41 30.85 17.68
CA VAL A 514 -11.11 31.45 17.37
C VAL A 514 -10.94 31.53 15.85
N PRO A 515 -10.08 32.43 15.33
CA PRO A 515 -9.74 32.44 13.91
C PRO A 515 -9.25 31.05 13.46
N PRO A 516 -9.67 30.55 12.27
CA PRO A 516 -9.19 29.29 11.75
C PRO A 516 -7.66 29.29 11.63
N ASP A 517 -7.04 28.18 12.02
CA ASP A 517 -5.61 27.98 11.81
C ASP A 517 -5.35 27.75 10.32
N PRO A 518 -4.35 28.38 9.69
CA PRO A 518 -4.02 28.14 8.28
C PRO A 518 -3.73 26.67 7.92
N ALA A 519 -3.34 25.84 8.90
CA ALA A 519 -3.13 24.40 8.71
C ALA A 519 -4.43 23.58 8.88
N ASP A 520 -5.54 24.18 9.30
CA ASP A 520 -6.85 23.54 9.28
C ASP A 520 -7.37 23.45 7.86
N ASN A 521 -7.99 22.31 7.54
CA ASN A 521 -8.86 22.24 6.38
C ASN A 521 -10.05 23.20 6.60
N PRO A 522 -10.64 23.77 5.54
CA PRO A 522 -11.85 24.59 5.69
C PRO A 522 -12.99 23.76 6.30
N ASP A 523 -13.88 24.40 7.06
CA ASP A 523 -14.90 23.69 7.85
C ASP A 523 -15.78 22.73 7.04
N TRP A 524 -16.13 23.07 5.79
CA TRP A 524 -16.87 22.13 4.92
C TRP A 524 -16.08 20.84 4.66
N MET A 525 -14.76 20.92 4.54
CA MET A 525 -13.90 19.76 4.32
C MET A 525 -13.67 18.97 5.61
N ARG A 526 -13.62 19.65 6.76
CA ARG A 526 -13.59 19.01 8.08
C ARG A 526 -14.84 18.17 8.32
N TRP A 527 -16.03 18.73 8.04
CA TRP A 527 -17.29 17.98 8.04
C TRP A 527 -17.32 16.85 7.02
N ASN A 528 -16.78 17.07 5.81
CA ASN A 528 -16.70 16.02 4.79
C ASN A 528 -15.80 14.86 5.24
N ASN A 529 -14.64 15.14 5.85
CA ASN A 529 -13.75 14.12 6.40
C ASN A 529 -14.43 13.33 7.53
N LEU A 530 -15.19 13.99 8.40
CA LEU A 530 -15.97 13.30 9.42
C LEU A 530 -17.05 12.42 8.80
N GLY A 531 -17.78 12.91 7.79
CA GLY A 531 -18.81 12.15 7.09
C GLY A 531 -18.25 10.90 6.39
N ILE A 532 -17.07 11.00 5.78
CA ILE A 532 -16.36 9.85 5.20
C ILE A 532 -16.03 8.81 6.26
N ALA A 533 -15.50 9.23 7.42
CA ALA A 533 -15.17 8.33 8.51
C ALA A 533 -16.43 7.64 9.07
N TYR A 534 -17.52 8.38 9.29
CA TYR A 534 -18.79 7.78 9.72
C TYR A 534 -19.37 6.80 8.70
N LEU A 535 -19.24 7.09 7.40
CA LEU A 535 -19.67 6.18 6.35
C LEU A 535 -18.91 4.85 6.41
N ASP A 536 -17.58 4.90 6.59
CA ASP A 536 -16.73 3.71 6.69
C ASP A 536 -16.93 2.93 7.99
N GLU A 537 -17.39 3.59 9.05
CA GLU A 537 -17.81 2.95 10.30
C GLU A 537 -19.27 2.47 10.30
N PHE A 538 -19.98 2.59 9.17
CA PHE A 538 -21.40 2.22 9.00
C PHE A 538 -22.37 3.06 9.88
N GLN A 539 -21.94 4.23 10.35
CA GLN A 539 -22.75 5.20 11.10
C GLN A 539 -23.51 6.11 10.12
N TYR A 540 -24.45 5.54 9.38
CA TYR A 540 -25.10 6.21 8.24
C TYR A 540 -25.89 7.47 8.62
N ALA A 541 -26.52 7.50 9.81
CA ALA A 541 -27.27 8.66 10.26
C ALA A 541 -26.35 9.86 10.51
N GLU A 542 -25.26 9.63 11.20
CA GLU A 542 -24.22 10.59 11.51
C GLU A 542 -23.47 11.04 10.24
N ALA A 543 -23.21 10.13 9.30
CA ALA A 543 -22.63 10.45 8.00
C ALA A 543 -23.53 11.40 7.18
N VAL A 544 -24.84 11.11 7.08
CA VAL A 544 -25.80 12.01 6.40
C VAL A 544 -25.84 13.39 7.06
N GLN A 545 -25.80 13.45 8.40
CA GLN A 545 -25.77 14.74 9.12
C GLN A 545 -24.48 15.52 8.83
N ALA A 546 -23.32 14.86 8.87
CA ALA A 546 -22.03 15.49 8.58
C ALA A 546 -21.97 16.00 7.13
N PHE A 547 -22.39 15.21 6.15
CA PHE A 547 -22.49 15.67 4.75
C PHE A 547 -23.57 16.74 4.56
N GLY A 548 -24.63 16.73 5.39
CA GLY A 548 -25.61 17.81 5.47
C GLY A 548 -24.99 19.16 5.82
N GLU A 549 -24.03 19.20 6.74
CA GLU A 549 -23.26 20.42 7.04
C GLU A 549 -22.40 20.87 5.84
N VAL A 550 -21.86 19.92 5.06
CA VAL A 550 -21.11 20.24 3.84
C VAL A 550 -21.97 21.01 2.84
N VAL A 551 -23.18 20.53 2.53
CA VAL A 551 -24.06 21.19 1.55
C VAL A 551 -24.70 22.49 2.07
N LYS A 552 -24.76 22.69 3.40
CA LYS A 552 -25.11 24.00 3.97
C LYS A 552 -24.01 25.03 3.76
N LEU A 553 -22.75 24.63 3.96
CA LEU A 553 -21.58 25.49 3.77
C LEU A 553 -21.22 25.70 2.29
N ARG A 554 -21.52 24.70 1.45
CA ARG A 554 -21.24 24.66 0.02
C ARG A 554 -22.45 24.13 -0.77
N PRO A 555 -23.52 24.93 -0.93
CA PRO A 555 -24.71 24.52 -1.68
C PRO A 555 -24.45 24.37 -3.20
N ASP A 556 -23.29 24.82 -3.67
CA ASP A 556 -22.79 24.70 -5.04
C ASP A 556 -21.97 23.43 -5.28
N TYR A 557 -21.65 22.66 -4.23
CA TYR A 557 -20.77 21.51 -4.33
C TYR A 557 -21.54 20.21 -4.61
N ALA A 558 -21.59 19.81 -5.88
CA ALA A 558 -22.32 18.61 -6.33
C ALA A 558 -21.94 17.33 -5.57
N ASP A 559 -20.65 17.09 -5.32
CA ASP A 559 -20.21 15.87 -4.62
C ASP A 559 -20.67 15.82 -3.16
N GLY A 560 -20.96 16.97 -2.52
CA GLY A 560 -21.58 16.99 -1.19
C GLY A 560 -22.95 16.31 -1.19
N TYR A 561 -23.75 16.58 -2.21
CA TYR A 561 -25.04 15.89 -2.41
C TYR A 561 -24.85 14.43 -2.83
N THR A 562 -23.85 14.13 -3.67
CA THR A 562 -23.50 12.76 -4.02
C THR A 562 -23.06 11.93 -2.80
N ASN A 563 -22.35 12.54 -1.84
CA ASN A 563 -21.96 11.87 -0.59
C ASN A 563 -23.17 11.54 0.30
N ILE A 564 -24.16 12.45 0.39
CA ILE A 564 -25.44 12.18 1.06
C ILE A 564 -26.12 11.00 0.37
N ALA A 565 -26.27 11.05 -0.96
CA ALA A 565 -26.93 10.00 -1.72
C ALA A 565 -26.24 8.63 -1.59
N LEU A 566 -24.91 8.58 -1.69
CA LEU A 566 -24.12 7.37 -1.46
C LEU A 566 -24.44 6.77 -0.09
N THR A 567 -24.43 7.60 0.95
CA THR A 567 -24.73 7.17 2.32
C THR A 567 -26.16 6.64 2.44
N GLU A 568 -27.12 7.33 1.83
CA GLU A 568 -28.53 6.91 1.82
C GLU A 568 -28.75 5.63 1.00
N ILE A 569 -28.02 5.40 -0.10
CA ILE A 569 -28.04 4.15 -0.86
C ILE A 569 -27.55 2.99 0.01
N GLN A 570 -26.43 3.16 0.72
CA GLN A 570 -25.91 2.14 1.65
C GLN A 570 -26.84 1.91 2.84
N TRP A 571 -27.57 2.95 3.26
CA TRP A 571 -28.61 2.86 4.28
C TRP A 571 -29.98 2.41 3.73
N GLU A 572 -30.05 2.03 2.45
CA GLU A 572 -31.25 1.57 1.75
C GLU A 572 -32.41 2.59 1.70
N LYS A 573 -32.11 3.89 1.85
CA LYS A 573 -33.04 5.03 1.74
C LYS A 573 -33.08 5.59 0.32
N TYR A 574 -33.51 4.77 -0.63
CA TYR A 574 -33.42 5.08 -2.06
C TYR A 574 -34.21 6.32 -2.51
N ASP A 575 -35.38 6.58 -1.93
CA ASP A 575 -36.19 7.76 -2.29
C ASP A 575 -35.51 9.06 -1.86
N SER A 576 -34.89 9.08 -0.68
CA SER A 576 -34.10 10.22 -0.20
C SER A 576 -32.83 10.40 -1.05
N ALA A 577 -32.14 9.29 -1.35
CA ALA A 577 -30.95 9.33 -2.18
C ALA A 577 -31.22 9.95 -3.56
N ARG A 578 -32.38 9.63 -4.16
CA ARG A 578 -32.80 10.19 -5.45
C ARG A 578 -32.93 11.72 -5.42
N VAL A 579 -33.40 12.31 -4.33
CA VAL A 579 -33.48 13.78 -4.19
C VAL A 579 -32.07 14.38 -4.23
N SER A 580 -31.15 13.80 -3.48
CA SER A 580 -29.74 14.24 -3.42
C SER A 580 -29.02 14.07 -4.75
N ILE A 581 -29.18 12.93 -5.44
CA ILE A 581 -28.61 12.69 -6.79
C ILE A 581 -29.17 13.68 -7.81
N ASN A 582 -30.48 13.90 -7.83
CA ASN A 582 -31.09 14.87 -8.75
C ASN A 582 -30.54 16.29 -8.51
N LYS A 583 -30.27 16.65 -7.25
CA LYS A 583 -29.65 17.93 -6.92
C LYS A 583 -28.20 17.99 -7.39
N ALA A 584 -27.42 16.92 -7.24
CA ALA A 584 -26.05 16.84 -7.75
C ALA A 584 -26.00 17.00 -9.28
N LEU A 585 -26.84 16.25 -10.01
CA LEU A 585 -26.92 16.30 -11.48
C LEU A 585 -27.50 17.63 -11.99
N ALA A 586 -28.37 18.31 -11.23
CA ALA A 586 -28.81 19.64 -11.58
C ALA A 586 -27.69 20.70 -11.48
N LEU A 587 -26.72 20.49 -10.59
CA LEU A 587 -25.54 21.36 -10.47
C LEU A 587 -24.46 21.01 -11.51
N THR A 588 -24.29 19.73 -11.79
CA THR A 588 -23.27 19.23 -12.72
C THR A 588 -23.83 18.01 -13.48
N PRO A 589 -24.48 18.22 -14.64
CA PRO A 589 -25.20 17.16 -15.37
C PRO A 589 -24.34 15.99 -15.83
N ASP A 590 -23.05 16.22 -16.06
CA ASP A 590 -22.06 15.26 -16.54
C ASP A 590 -21.18 14.68 -15.43
N ASN A 591 -21.51 14.91 -14.14
CA ASN A 591 -20.74 14.37 -13.02
C ASN A 591 -20.81 12.83 -13.00
N ALA A 592 -19.73 12.17 -13.42
CA ALA A 592 -19.65 10.71 -13.51
C ALA A 592 -19.94 9.98 -12.19
N ARG A 593 -19.58 10.56 -11.04
CA ARG A 593 -19.85 9.93 -9.74
C ARG A 593 -21.35 9.96 -9.42
N ALA A 594 -22.02 11.08 -9.69
CA ALA A 594 -23.46 11.22 -9.53
C ALA A 594 -24.22 10.32 -10.53
N LEU A 595 -23.80 10.26 -11.79
CA LEU A 595 -24.36 9.36 -12.81
C LEU A 595 -24.21 7.88 -12.41
N TYR A 596 -23.06 7.49 -11.88
CA TYR A 596 -22.85 6.13 -11.38
C TYR A 596 -23.89 5.76 -10.30
N TYR A 597 -24.10 6.63 -9.31
CA TYR A 597 -25.09 6.36 -8.26
C TYR A 597 -26.55 6.51 -8.74
N ALA A 598 -26.81 7.37 -9.73
CA ALA A 598 -28.10 7.44 -10.41
C ALA A 598 -28.44 6.09 -11.06
N ALA A 599 -27.49 5.49 -11.78
CA ALA A 599 -27.66 4.19 -12.40
C ALA A 599 -27.99 3.09 -11.38
N LEU A 600 -27.36 3.10 -10.19
CA LEU A 600 -27.68 2.15 -9.12
C LEU A 600 -29.11 2.34 -8.57
N LEU A 601 -29.62 3.57 -8.54
CA LEU A 601 -31.02 3.84 -8.18
C LEU A 601 -31.98 3.37 -9.28
N GLU A 602 -31.64 3.56 -10.55
CA GLU A 602 -32.43 3.08 -11.70
C GLU A 602 -32.48 1.55 -11.75
N ARG A 603 -31.37 0.88 -11.41
CA ARG A 603 -31.35 -0.58 -11.24
C ARG A 603 -32.42 -1.04 -10.27
N ARG A 604 -32.52 -0.40 -9.10
CA ARG A 604 -33.52 -0.73 -8.07
C ARG A 604 -34.94 -0.44 -8.55
N ALA A 605 -35.12 0.62 -9.32
CA ALA A 605 -36.38 0.95 -9.98
C ALA A 605 -36.71 0.05 -11.20
N SER A 606 -35.82 -0.89 -11.54
CA SER A 606 -35.93 -1.75 -12.73
C SER A 606 -35.96 -0.99 -14.06
N ASN A 607 -35.42 0.23 -14.10
CA ASN A 607 -35.31 1.04 -15.30
C ASN A 607 -33.96 0.81 -16.00
N ILE A 608 -33.85 -0.34 -16.65
CA ILE A 608 -32.60 -0.81 -17.28
C ILE A 608 -32.09 0.17 -18.35
N SER A 609 -32.98 0.84 -19.09
CA SER A 609 -32.59 1.79 -20.14
C SER A 609 -31.87 3.02 -19.58
N ALA A 610 -32.35 3.59 -18.47
CA ALA A 610 -31.69 4.72 -17.83
C ALA A 610 -30.40 4.30 -17.13
N GLU A 611 -30.39 3.15 -16.45
CA GLU A 611 -29.18 2.55 -15.86
C GLU A 611 -28.06 2.39 -16.90
N LEU A 612 -28.38 1.84 -18.07
CA LEU A 612 -27.40 1.67 -19.15
C LEU A 612 -26.88 3.00 -19.68
N ALA A 613 -27.77 3.97 -19.92
CA ALA A 613 -27.38 5.28 -20.45
C ALA A 613 -26.39 5.99 -19.51
N ASP A 614 -26.68 6.01 -18.21
CA ASP A 614 -25.82 6.63 -17.20
C ASP A 614 -24.47 5.89 -17.09
N LEU A 615 -24.47 4.55 -17.04
CA LEU A 615 -23.22 3.78 -16.93
C LEU A 615 -22.36 3.84 -18.20
N GLN A 616 -22.97 3.93 -19.38
CA GLN A 616 -22.25 4.14 -20.64
C GLN A 616 -21.50 5.49 -20.62
N GLU A 617 -22.16 6.56 -20.16
CA GLU A 617 -21.54 7.87 -20.00
C GLU A 617 -20.36 7.81 -19.01
N VAL A 618 -20.54 7.12 -17.87
CA VAL A 618 -19.46 6.94 -16.89
C VAL A 618 -18.27 6.18 -17.50
N VAL A 619 -18.50 5.09 -18.23
CA VAL A 619 -17.42 4.31 -18.88
C VAL A 619 -16.78 5.08 -20.02
N GLN A 620 -17.53 5.95 -20.72
CA GLN A 620 -16.98 6.84 -21.74
C GLN A 620 -16.02 7.85 -21.14
N GLN A 621 -16.37 8.45 -20.00
CA GLN A 621 -15.49 9.39 -19.29
C GLN A 621 -14.31 8.67 -18.61
N TYR A 622 -14.55 7.49 -18.03
CA TYR A 622 -13.57 6.71 -17.26
C TYR A 622 -13.44 5.28 -17.82
N PRO A 623 -12.78 5.11 -18.97
CA PRO A 623 -12.65 3.80 -19.63
C PRO A 623 -11.79 2.81 -18.84
N GLN A 624 -11.10 3.22 -17.78
CA GLN A 624 -10.34 2.33 -16.90
C GLN A 624 -11.00 2.13 -15.54
N SER A 625 -12.26 2.58 -15.36
CA SER A 625 -13.01 2.37 -14.12
C SER A 625 -13.46 0.93 -14.00
N ARG A 626 -12.88 0.22 -13.03
CA ARG A 626 -13.25 -1.16 -12.72
C ARG A 626 -14.70 -1.26 -12.28
N ASP A 627 -15.11 -0.39 -11.36
CA ASP A 627 -16.47 -0.37 -10.82
C ASP A 627 -17.50 -0.06 -11.91
N ALA A 628 -17.27 0.97 -12.74
CA ALA A 628 -18.21 1.32 -13.80
C ALA A 628 -18.34 0.21 -14.86
N ARG A 629 -17.24 -0.44 -15.25
CA ARG A 629 -17.28 -1.59 -16.17
C ARG A 629 -18.03 -2.77 -15.58
N ARG A 630 -17.80 -3.08 -14.29
CA ARG A 630 -18.53 -4.13 -13.58
C ARG A 630 -20.02 -3.86 -13.61
N GLU A 631 -20.44 -2.66 -13.22
CA GLU A 631 -21.85 -2.30 -13.17
C GLU A 631 -22.50 -2.26 -14.57
N LEU A 632 -21.78 -1.75 -15.59
CA LEU A 632 -22.26 -1.75 -16.97
C LEU A 632 -22.42 -3.17 -17.52
N GLY A 633 -21.46 -4.07 -17.22
CA GLY A 633 -21.54 -5.48 -17.57
C GLY A 633 -22.76 -6.18 -16.93
N ILE A 634 -23.05 -5.89 -15.66
CA ILE A 634 -24.25 -6.39 -14.96
C ILE A 634 -25.53 -5.85 -15.60
N ALA A 635 -25.56 -4.57 -15.97
CA ALA A 635 -26.73 -3.94 -16.61
C ALA A 635 -27.04 -4.59 -17.96
N TYR A 636 -26.03 -4.79 -18.82
CA TYR A 636 -26.19 -5.50 -20.10
C TYR A 636 -26.65 -6.95 -19.92
N TYR A 637 -26.09 -7.66 -18.94
CA TYR A 637 -26.52 -9.03 -18.63
C TYR A 637 -28.01 -9.07 -18.27
N ARG A 638 -28.50 -8.13 -17.46
CA ARG A 638 -29.91 -8.03 -17.08
C ARG A 638 -30.83 -7.65 -18.25
N GLN A 639 -30.31 -6.90 -19.23
CA GLN A 639 -31.02 -6.62 -20.48
C GLN A 639 -31.10 -7.85 -21.41
N GLY A 640 -30.25 -8.87 -21.18
CA GLY A 640 -30.10 -10.02 -22.07
C GLY A 640 -29.06 -9.81 -23.17
N ASP A 641 -28.31 -8.71 -23.15
CA ASP A 641 -27.23 -8.42 -24.09
C ASP A 641 -25.92 -9.04 -23.60
N TYR A 642 -25.77 -10.34 -23.84
CA TYR A 642 -24.60 -11.09 -23.37
C TYR A 642 -23.31 -10.71 -24.09
N GLU A 643 -23.39 -10.19 -25.32
CA GLU A 643 -22.22 -9.78 -26.09
C GLU A 643 -21.58 -8.54 -25.48
N HIS A 644 -22.34 -7.45 -25.29
CA HIS A 644 -21.81 -6.25 -24.67
C HIS A 644 -21.45 -6.47 -23.20
N SER A 645 -22.20 -7.32 -22.47
CA SER A 645 -21.84 -7.72 -21.11
C SER A 645 -20.45 -8.39 -21.06
N THR A 646 -20.21 -9.34 -21.96
CA THR A 646 -18.91 -10.04 -22.06
C THR A 646 -17.78 -9.06 -22.36
N GLN A 647 -17.97 -8.12 -23.29
CA GLN A 647 -16.97 -7.10 -23.61
C GLN A 647 -16.59 -6.25 -22.37
N GLN A 648 -17.56 -5.89 -21.52
CA GLN A 648 -17.26 -5.12 -20.31
C GLN A 648 -16.46 -5.92 -19.28
N PHE A 649 -16.79 -7.21 -19.09
CA PHE A 649 -16.06 -8.05 -18.14
C PHE A 649 -14.67 -8.48 -18.66
N GLU A 650 -14.50 -8.69 -19.97
CA GLU A 650 -13.19 -8.90 -20.59
C GLU A 650 -12.32 -7.64 -20.45
N ALA A 651 -12.89 -6.45 -20.65
CA ALA A 651 -12.18 -5.19 -20.41
C ALA A 651 -11.84 -4.97 -18.93
N LEU A 652 -12.71 -5.38 -18.01
CA LEU A 652 -12.44 -5.36 -16.56
C LEU A 652 -11.28 -6.29 -16.20
N GLN A 653 -11.28 -7.54 -16.70
CA GLN A 653 -10.21 -8.51 -16.50
C GLN A 653 -8.87 -8.04 -17.08
N ALA A 654 -8.89 -7.31 -18.20
CA ALA A 654 -7.67 -6.72 -18.76
C ALA A 654 -7.07 -5.61 -17.88
N ILE A 655 -7.88 -4.95 -17.03
CA ILE A 655 -7.45 -3.91 -16.10
C ILE A 655 -6.96 -4.51 -14.78
N ASP A 656 -7.74 -5.44 -14.21
CA ASP A 656 -7.35 -6.24 -13.05
C ASP A 656 -7.57 -7.73 -13.36
N PRO A 657 -6.50 -8.48 -13.67
CA PRO A 657 -6.57 -9.90 -13.96
C PRO A 657 -7.06 -10.75 -12.80
N ASP A 658 -7.10 -10.22 -11.57
CA ASP A 658 -7.53 -10.93 -10.36
C ASP A 658 -8.95 -10.47 -9.89
N ASP A 659 -9.72 -9.77 -10.75
CA ASP A 659 -11.06 -9.29 -10.39
C ASP A 659 -12.07 -10.45 -10.33
N LEU A 660 -12.40 -10.86 -9.11
CA LEU A 660 -13.32 -11.95 -8.83
C LEU A 660 -14.69 -11.80 -9.52
N ALA A 661 -15.21 -10.58 -9.66
CA ALA A 661 -16.49 -10.35 -10.33
C ALA A 661 -16.39 -10.58 -11.83
N ALA A 662 -15.26 -10.25 -12.46
CA ALA A 662 -15.01 -10.57 -13.86
C ALA A 662 -15.02 -12.09 -14.08
N HIS A 663 -14.26 -12.86 -13.31
CA HIS A 663 -14.21 -14.33 -13.45
C HIS A 663 -15.57 -14.99 -13.27
N TYR A 664 -16.32 -14.58 -12.25
CA TYR A 664 -17.67 -15.11 -11.99
C TYR A 664 -18.65 -14.82 -13.14
N ASN A 665 -18.69 -13.57 -13.62
CA ASN A 665 -19.64 -13.20 -14.65
C ASN A 665 -19.23 -13.75 -16.04
N LEU A 666 -17.93 -13.76 -16.37
CA LEU A 666 -17.44 -14.36 -17.60
C LEU A 666 -17.71 -15.86 -17.65
N SER A 667 -17.59 -16.60 -16.53
CA SER A 667 -17.91 -18.03 -16.52
C SER A 667 -19.38 -18.29 -16.88
N ILE A 668 -20.30 -17.48 -16.35
CA ILE A 668 -21.73 -17.55 -16.66
C ILE A 668 -22.01 -17.13 -18.11
N LEU A 669 -21.44 -16.02 -18.57
CA LEU A 669 -21.65 -15.49 -19.91
C LEU A 669 -21.15 -16.46 -20.98
N TYR A 670 -19.92 -16.95 -20.85
CA TYR A 670 -19.36 -17.93 -21.76
C TYR A 670 -20.16 -19.23 -21.77
N HIS A 671 -20.66 -19.69 -20.62
CA HIS A 671 -21.55 -20.85 -20.56
C HIS A 671 -22.84 -20.61 -21.35
N ARG A 672 -23.49 -19.45 -21.17
CA ARG A 672 -24.71 -19.08 -21.92
C ARG A 672 -24.48 -18.94 -23.43
N MET A 673 -23.27 -18.56 -23.83
CA MET A 673 -22.86 -18.45 -25.23
C MET A 673 -22.34 -19.78 -25.82
N GLY A 674 -22.33 -20.87 -25.05
CA GLY A 674 -21.83 -22.18 -25.49
C GLY A 674 -20.29 -22.33 -25.50
N LYS A 675 -19.54 -21.31 -25.04
CA LYS A 675 -18.08 -21.29 -24.91
C LYS A 675 -17.63 -22.05 -23.66
N THR A 676 -17.79 -23.37 -23.69
CA THR A 676 -17.66 -24.23 -22.50
C THR A 676 -16.24 -24.27 -21.94
N LYS A 677 -15.21 -24.17 -22.80
CA LYS A 677 -13.81 -24.20 -22.37
C LYS A 677 -13.45 -22.92 -21.60
N GLU A 678 -13.75 -21.77 -22.20
CA GLU A 678 -13.51 -20.46 -21.60
C GLU A 678 -14.32 -20.28 -20.31
N ALA A 679 -15.55 -20.79 -20.26
CA ALA A 679 -16.34 -20.81 -19.05
C ALA A 679 -15.67 -21.60 -17.92
N ALA A 680 -15.12 -22.78 -18.22
CA ALA A 680 -14.42 -23.62 -17.25
C ALA A 680 -13.11 -22.96 -16.75
N GLU A 681 -12.37 -22.29 -17.64
CA GLU A 681 -11.15 -21.54 -17.29
C GLU A 681 -11.48 -20.40 -16.32
N GLN A 682 -12.49 -19.58 -16.62
CA GLN A 682 -12.92 -18.48 -15.76
C GLN A 682 -13.50 -18.98 -14.42
N GLN A 683 -14.22 -20.10 -14.43
CA GLN A 683 -14.72 -20.73 -13.21
C GLN A 683 -13.57 -21.21 -12.32
N ALA A 684 -12.49 -21.77 -12.89
CA ALA A 684 -11.32 -22.20 -12.13
C ALA A 684 -10.59 -21.02 -11.47
N LEU A 685 -10.44 -19.90 -12.18
CA LEU A 685 -9.87 -18.67 -11.64
C LEU A 685 -10.73 -18.11 -10.50
N PHE A 686 -12.06 -18.01 -10.70
CA PHE A 686 -12.99 -17.61 -9.64
C PHE A 686 -12.87 -18.47 -8.39
N VAL A 687 -12.81 -19.80 -8.53
CA VAL A 687 -12.66 -20.73 -7.40
C VAL A 687 -11.32 -20.53 -6.69
N THR A 688 -10.25 -20.29 -7.45
CA THR A 688 -8.90 -20.07 -6.93
C THR A 688 -8.84 -18.79 -6.08
N GLU A 689 -9.39 -17.70 -6.58
CA GLU A 689 -9.27 -16.35 -6.00
C GLU A 689 -10.33 -16.03 -4.94
N LYS A 690 -11.45 -16.76 -4.93
CA LYS A 690 -12.53 -16.51 -3.97
C LYS A 690 -12.03 -16.65 -2.53
N ILE A 691 -12.35 -15.65 -1.72
CA ILE A 691 -12.06 -15.69 -0.28
C ILE A 691 -12.80 -16.88 0.35
N ASN A 692 -12.05 -17.85 0.88
CA ASN A 692 -12.58 -18.82 1.85
C ASN A 692 -13.22 -18.11 3.06
N SER A 693 -14.54 -18.22 3.18
CA SER A 693 -15.35 -17.63 4.25
C SER A 693 -15.10 -18.25 5.62
N ASP A 694 -14.68 -19.52 5.66
CA ASP A 694 -14.52 -20.28 6.90
C ASP A 694 -13.30 -19.81 7.68
N ALA A 695 -12.31 -19.22 7.00
CA ALA A 695 -11.12 -18.63 7.62
C ALA A 695 -11.45 -17.49 8.61
N ARG A 696 -12.69 -16.98 8.62
CA ARG A 696 -13.13 -16.01 9.62
C ARG A 696 -13.15 -16.58 11.05
N THR A 697 -13.25 -17.90 11.23
CA THR A 697 -13.20 -18.49 12.58
C THR A 697 -11.84 -18.28 13.23
N ASP A 698 -10.75 -18.38 12.47
CA ASP A 698 -9.39 -18.15 12.96
C ASP A 698 -9.22 -16.72 13.49
N SER A 699 -9.76 -15.75 12.75
CA SER A 699 -9.79 -14.34 13.16
C SER A 699 -10.57 -14.13 14.47
N LEU A 700 -11.74 -14.74 14.61
CA LEU A 700 -12.59 -14.59 15.80
C LEU A 700 -11.95 -15.23 17.03
N ASP A 701 -11.30 -16.38 16.85
CA ASP A 701 -10.60 -17.08 17.94
C ASP A 701 -9.33 -16.33 18.38
N PHE A 702 -8.60 -15.73 17.45
CA PHE A 702 -7.52 -14.79 17.76
C PHE A 702 -8.04 -13.61 18.59
N LEU A 703 -9.06 -12.89 18.11
CA LEU A 703 -9.60 -11.73 18.81
C LEU A 703 -10.11 -12.09 20.22
N ARG A 704 -10.74 -13.27 20.39
CA ARG A 704 -11.18 -13.75 21.72
C ARG A 704 -10.03 -13.94 22.71
N ARG A 705 -8.86 -14.35 22.22
CA ARG A 705 -7.63 -14.51 23.02
C ARG A 705 -6.88 -13.20 23.25
N HIS A 706 -7.16 -12.19 22.44
CA HIS A 706 -6.53 -10.87 22.44
C HIS A 706 -7.56 -9.75 22.71
N PRO A 707 -8.18 -9.71 23.89
CA PRO A 707 -9.19 -8.71 24.23
C PRO A 707 -8.65 -7.26 24.18
N GLU A 708 -7.35 -7.07 24.33
CA GLU A 708 -6.65 -5.80 24.16
C GLU A 708 -6.72 -5.27 22.71
N LEU A 709 -6.78 -6.17 21.72
CA LEU A 709 -6.89 -5.84 20.30
C LEU A 709 -8.33 -5.92 19.77
N SER A 710 -9.23 -6.57 20.51
CA SER A 710 -10.63 -6.73 20.08
C SER A 710 -11.34 -5.39 19.83
N GLY A 711 -11.00 -4.36 20.60
CA GLY A 711 -11.53 -3.00 20.41
C GLY A 711 -11.24 -2.46 19.00
N GLU A 712 -10.01 -2.62 18.52
CA GLU A 712 -9.58 -2.15 17.20
C GLU A 712 -10.34 -2.80 16.03
N SER A 713 -10.88 -4.01 16.23
CA SER A 713 -11.70 -4.69 15.22
C SER A 713 -13.12 -4.14 15.08
N ILE A 714 -13.56 -3.31 16.03
CA ILE A 714 -14.89 -2.71 16.05
C ILE A 714 -14.77 -1.29 15.46
N PRO A 715 -15.42 -0.97 14.33
CA PRO A 715 -15.22 0.33 13.69
C PRO A 715 -15.53 1.54 14.58
N TRP A 716 -16.51 1.45 15.49
CA TRP A 716 -16.96 2.56 16.34
C TRP A 716 -16.53 2.42 17.82
N HIS A 717 -15.26 2.11 18.10
CA HIS A 717 -14.76 2.02 19.47
C HIS A 717 -14.25 3.37 20.03
N VAL A 718 -13.94 3.40 21.33
CA VAL A 718 -13.39 4.56 22.05
C VAL A 718 -12.20 4.11 22.89
N HIS A 719 -11.08 4.82 22.79
CA HIS A 719 -9.90 4.64 23.63
C HIS A 719 -10.09 5.37 24.95
N THR A 720 -9.84 4.71 26.07
CA THR A 720 -10.08 5.26 27.41
C THR A 720 -9.29 4.49 28.46
N ASP A 721 -8.84 5.19 29.49
CA ASP A 721 -8.21 4.64 30.69
C ASP A 721 -9.22 4.52 31.86
N LEU A 722 -10.47 4.96 31.64
CA LEU A 722 -11.52 4.92 32.65
C LEU A 722 -12.04 3.48 32.89
N PRO A 723 -12.30 3.09 34.16
CA PRO A 723 -12.81 1.76 34.50
C PRO A 723 -14.12 1.43 33.78
N GLY A 724 -14.21 0.22 33.21
CA GLY A 724 -15.41 -0.26 32.51
C GLY A 724 -15.63 0.31 31.10
N GLY A 725 -14.67 1.08 30.58
CA GLY A 725 -14.73 1.72 29.26
C GLY A 725 -14.18 0.91 28.09
N GLY A 726 -13.64 -0.30 28.32
CA GLY A 726 -13.19 -1.17 27.23
C GLY A 726 -14.36 -1.85 26.50
N SER A 727 -14.06 -2.38 25.30
CA SER A 727 -14.98 -3.14 24.45
C SER A 727 -15.91 -4.04 25.27
N PRO A 728 -17.21 -4.20 24.91
CA PRO A 728 -18.20 -4.98 25.68
C PRO A 728 -17.75 -6.40 26.08
N LEU A 729 -16.73 -6.95 25.43
CA LEU A 729 -16.07 -8.22 25.77
C LEU A 729 -15.29 -8.21 27.11
N GLN A 730 -14.78 -7.06 27.58
CA GLN A 730 -14.07 -6.97 28.86
C GLN A 730 -14.98 -7.20 30.07
N ALA A 731 -16.28 -6.86 29.95
CA ALA A 731 -17.24 -7.06 31.04
C ALA A 731 -17.53 -8.55 31.35
N GLY A 732 -17.21 -9.45 30.40
CA GLY A 732 -17.37 -10.91 30.58
C GLY A 732 -16.20 -11.58 31.31
N ALA A 733 -14.97 -11.08 31.13
CA ALA A 733 -13.77 -11.71 31.69
C ALA A 733 -13.54 -11.37 33.17
N MET A 734 -14.02 -10.21 33.66
CA MET A 734 -13.91 -9.85 35.08
C MET A 734 -14.95 -10.55 35.98
N LYS A 735 -15.96 -11.24 35.42
CA LYS A 735 -16.98 -11.95 36.21
C LYS A 735 -16.68 -13.42 36.52
N SER A 736 -15.57 -13.99 36.02
CA SER A 736 -15.20 -15.39 36.32
C SER A 736 -14.15 -15.55 37.42
N GLN A 737 -13.62 -14.45 37.98
CA GLN A 737 -12.73 -14.48 39.15
C GLN A 737 -13.38 -13.80 40.35
N GLY A 738 -14.35 -14.47 40.98
CA GLY A 738 -14.91 -14.01 42.25
C GLY A 738 -16.27 -14.63 42.57
N GLY A 739 -16.27 -15.78 43.24
CA GLY A 739 -17.50 -16.41 43.70
C GLY A 739 -17.29 -17.81 44.30
N GLN A 740 -16.74 -17.83 45.51
CA GLN A 740 -16.50 -18.95 46.44
C GLN A 740 -17.81 -19.50 47.06
N PRO A 741 -17.84 -20.66 47.78
CA PRO A 741 -17.01 -21.00 48.96
C PRO A 741 -15.95 -22.08 48.72
#